data_AF-A0A3B6TVM2-F1
#
_entry.id   AF-A0A3B6TVM2-F1
#
_cell.length_a   1.000
_cell.length_b   1.000
_cell.length_c   1.000
_cell.angle_alpha   90.00
_cell.angle_beta   90.00
_cell.angle_gamma   90.00
#
_symmetry.space_group_name_H-M   'P 1'
#
loop_
_entity.id
_entity.type
_entity.pdbx_description
1 polymer ?
#
loop_
_entity_poly.entity_id
_entity_poly.type
_entity_poly.pdbx_seq_one_letter_code
_entity_poly.pdbx_strand_id
1 'polypeptide(L)'
;MVGVRLSHVLLQKDCKNICRTKACDVSIELPSLWSISNFVSSKAGIVRHGSFTFHILPAQSEERPNYSHAVILYETERKDPVICKRRTGISEKSNKSEEICDSVPNPRGLNASHIHHDPESSPCESVEDGNRISDSLVKRGKSTLRRNFVSTDPTYLRTLSQTHAGWIFGAIAELIDNSRDAGASRLDIFIQTMFSKKAAGKVPVLSVIDDGRGMAYPEMMRMISFGHKRPNEHCNDQIGRFGIGFKTGAMKLGKDAIVLTQTSTSRSVSFLSQSFNENKDNLEIPVVTYRKEGQYMEVDLSVQSEATAEYNLNAIKEFSPFNEYFIGEKLGLFGEEGTGTQIYIWNLDRWGKDYTLDWNSGRTDENPTDKGHGDILIRSKRVRSRPGQTSKQVPLDYSLHSYLEVIFRNPRMKITVQGSKVKARPLDKSLNTTSVISGDIAGRTIELTIGMSKVEWERTNCGVFLYWRGRLIESYKRVGGQMHNADTGRGVIGVADITELVDDEDGNSWVLNSKQGFQDCEMYAELEEWLGSSMDEYWETNFDNVELGKAAGRCKPDHEWVQCYGCRKWRVLTAGFDTESLPDQWFCLMPPFNGKCTIPEQQMGHGTITIGEKRSGNVGRNRIIQRESTAKVDTNKIGNNEFSQDEDVKNVKLIPTIVNKRKNTSNGTNSIEDDLDSNSSQTESVAPVHVLKRIRRGAARGCKT
;
A
#
# COMPACT_ATOMS: atom_id res chain seq x y z
N MET A 1 -48.04 -2.73 3.06
CA MET A 1 -46.86 -3.39 3.67
C MET A 1 -47.36 -4.41 4.68
N VAL A 2 -46.81 -5.62 4.71
CA VAL A 2 -46.94 -6.55 5.84
C VAL A 2 -45.57 -6.63 6.48
N GLY A 3 -45.47 -6.31 7.78
CA GLY A 3 -44.18 -6.20 8.46
C GLY A 3 -43.59 -7.57 8.78
N VAL A 4 -42.34 -7.82 8.33
CA VAL A 4 -41.55 -8.96 8.80
C VAL A 4 -41.26 -8.77 10.29
N ARG A 5 -41.89 -9.57 11.15
CA ARG A 5 -41.63 -9.56 12.60
C ARG A 5 -40.22 -10.11 12.88
N LEU A 6 -39.28 -9.21 13.17
CA LEU A 6 -37.89 -9.54 13.49
C LEU A 6 -37.73 -10.04 14.94
N SER A 7 -38.15 -11.28 15.20
CA SER A 7 -37.91 -11.95 16.48
C SER A 7 -36.42 -12.20 16.71
N HIS A 8 -35.91 -11.68 17.82
CA HIS A 8 -34.54 -11.93 18.29
C HIS A 8 -34.61 -12.79 19.55
N VAL A 9 -33.74 -13.79 19.62
CA VAL A 9 -33.67 -14.74 20.74
C VAL A 9 -32.35 -14.55 21.47
N LEU A 10 -32.43 -14.38 22.79
CA LEU A 10 -31.28 -14.41 23.69
C LEU A 10 -31.09 -15.84 24.21
N LEU A 11 -29.94 -16.44 23.92
CA LEU A 11 -29.57 -17.78 24.37
C LEU A 11 -28.80 -17.67 25.68
N GLN A 12 -29.29 -18.33 26.73
CA GLN A 12 -28.65 -18.45 28.03
C GLN A 12 -28.31 -19.91 28.35
N LYS A 13 -27.29 -20.09 29.19
CA LYS A 13 -27.04 -21.32 29.95
C LYS A 13 -26.60 -20.91 31.35
N ASP A 14 -27.04 -21.62 32.38
CA ASP A 14 -26.67 -21.36 33.78
C ASP A 14 -26.90 -19.87 34.18
N CYS A 15 -28.00 -19.29 33.69
CA CYS A 15 -28.40 -17.87 33.79
C CYS A 15 -27.42 -16.83 33.19
N LYS A 16 -26.40 -17.26 32.44
CA LYS A 16 -25.45 -16.39 31.72
C LYS A 16 -25.81 -16.29 30.24
N ASN A 17 -25.72 -15.09 29.68
CA ASN A 17 -25.91 -14.84 28.24
C ASN A 17 -24.76 -15.47 27.44
N ILE A 18 -25.08 -16.32 26.47
CA ILE A 18 -24.11 -16.89 25.53
C ILE A 18 -24.06 -16.02 24.27
N CYS A 19 -25.20 -15.84 23.60
CA CYS A 19 -25.30 -14.98 22.42
C CYS A 19 -26.74 -14.51 22.20
N ARG A 20 -26.92 -13.45 21.42
CA ARG A 20 -28.20 -13.00 20.90
C ARG A 20 -28.24 -13.27 19.40
N THR A 21 -29.20 -14.06 18.95
CA THR A 21 -29.37 -14.42 17.54
C THR A 21 -30.68 -13.86 16.98
N LYS A 22 -30.74 -13.74 15.64
CA LYS A 22 -31.90 -13.27 14.89
C LYS A 22 -32.57 -14.46 14.22
N ALA A 23 -33.87 -14.64 14.46
CA ALA A 23 -34.67 -15.60 13.72
C ALA A 23 -35.19 -14.97 12.41
N CYS A 24 -35.30 -15.79 11.36
CA CYS A 24 -35.85 -15.42 10.05
C CYS A 24 -36.90 -16.46 9.64
N ASP A 25 -37.94 -16.03 8.91
CA ASP A 25 -39.02 -16.87 8.37
C ASP A 25 -39.66 -17.87 9.35
N VAL A 26 -39.88 -17.43 10.60
CA VAL A 26 -40.57 -18.22 11.62
C VAL A 26 -42.05 -17.84 11.64
N SER A 27 -42.91 -18.79 11.24
CA SER A 27 -44.38 -18.67 11.19
C SER A 27 -45.08 -18.88 12.55
N ILE A 28 -44.31 -18.97 13.64
CA ILE A 28 -44.77 -19.10 15.03
C ILE A 28 -44.08 -18.06 15.91
N GLU A 29 -44.76 -17.63 16.99
CA GLU A 29 -44.21 -16.64 17.92
C GLU A 29 -43.20 -17.29 18.88
N LEU A 30 -41.93 -16.91 18.77
CA LEU A 30 -40.84 -17.46 19.58
C LEU A 30 -40.67 -16.69 20.90
N PRO A 31 -40.40 -17.37 22.03
CA PRO A 31 -40.02 -16.69 23.26
C PRO A 31 -38.66 -15.99 23.08
N SER A 32 -38.53 -14.79 23.65
CA SER A 32 -37.35 -13.92 23.52
C SER A 32 -36.12 -14.40 24.28
N LEU A 33 -36.28 -15.33 25.23
CA LEU A 33 -35.23 -15.90 26.07
C LEU A 33 -35.29 -17.43 26.02
N TRP A 34 -34.19 -18.07 25.66
CA TRP A 34 -34.07 -19.53 25.60
C TRP A 34 -32.98 -19.99 26.57
N SER A 35 -33.35 -20.76 27.59
CA SER A 35 -32.41 -21.38 28.52
C SER A 35 -32.04 -22.80 28.06
N ILE A 36 -30.76 -23.05 27.84
CA ILE A 36 -30.22 -24.34 27.42
C ILE A 36 -29.82 -25.14 28.67
N SER A 37 -30.37 -26.34 28.84
CA SER A 37 -30.08 -27.19 30.01
C SER A 37 -28.77 -27.98 29.89
N ASN A 38 -28.40 -28.43 28.69
CA ASN A 38 -27.16 -29.19 28.44
C ASN A 38 -26.66 -29.00 27.00
N PHE A 39 -25.33 -29.12 26.84
CA PHE A 39 -24.66 -29.35 25.56
C PHE A 39 -23.97 -30.72 25.64
N VAL A 40 -24.42 -31.69 24.83
CA VAL A 40 -23.70 -32.95 24.61
C VAL A 40 -22.99 -32.86 23.27
N SER A 41 -21.70 -33.18 23.23
CA SER A 41 -20.82 -32.98 22.06
C SER A 41 -21.20 -33.77 20.80
N SER A 42 -22.25 -34.58 20.84
CA SER A 42 -22.69 -35.45 19.74
C SER A 42 -24.21 -35.43 19.43
N LYS A 43 -25.06 -34.72 20.20
CA LYS A 43 -26.50 -34.52 19.89
C LYS A 43 -27.17 -33.40 20.70
N ALA A 44 -28.07 -32.68 20.01
CA ALA A 44 -29.23 -31.92 20.49
C ALA A 44 -29.14 -31.13 21.81
N GLY A 45 -29.11 -29.80 21.73
CA GLY A 45 -29.62 -28.94 22.81
C GLY A 45 -31.16 -28.88 22.75
N ILE A 46 -31.85 -28.90 23.89
CA ILE A 46 -33.33 -28.97 23.94
C ILE A 46 -33.89 -27.79 24.74
N VAL A 47 -34.91 -27.12 24.18
CA VAL A 47 -35.67 -26.04 24.83
C VAL A 47 -37.17 -26.38 24.76
N ARG A 48 -37.92 -26.20 25.84
CA ARG A 48 -39.37 -26.46 25.90
C ARG A 48 -40.13 -25.18 26.22
N HIS A 49 -41.24 -24.93 25.51
CA HIS A 49 -42.09 -23.76 25.74
C HIS A 49 -43.54 -24.06 25.34
N GLY A 50 -44.44 -24.16 26.33
CA GLY A 50 -45.82 -24.57 26.11
C GLY A 50 -45.91 -25.97 25.49
N SER A 51 -46.77 -26.15 24.49
CA SER A 51 -46.94 -27.40 23.73
C SER A 51 -45.88 -27.66 22.65
N PHE A 52 -44.73 -26.99 22.74
CA PHE A 52 -43.65 -27.05 21.74
C PHE A 52 -42.33 -27.48 22.39
N THR A 53 -41.67 -28.48 21.79
CA THR A 53 -40.28 -28.84 22.11
C THR A 53 -39.39 -28.48 20.92
N PHE A 54 -38.33 -27.72 21.16
CA PHE A 54 -37.35 -27.26 20.17
C PHE A 54 -36.03 -28.01 20.35
N HIS A 55 -35.45 -28.48 19.24
CA HIS A 55 -34.21 -29.26 19.20
C HIS A 55 -33.17 -28.53 18.36
N ILE A 56 -32.11 -28.04 19.01
CA ILE A 56 -30.95 -27.40 18.40
C ILE A 56 -29.95 -28.50 18.03
N LEU A 57 -29.97 -28.94 16.78
CA LEU A 57 -29.09 -30.01 16.30
C LEU A 57 -27.72 -29.48 15.82
N PRO A 58 -26.63 -30.24 16.06
CA PRO A 58 -25.40 -30.05 15.28
C PRO A 58 -25.66 -30.38 13.80
N ALA A 59 -24.90 -29.76 12.90
CA ALA A 59 -24.93 -30.10 11.48
C ALA A 59 -24.60 -31.60 11.29
N GLN A 60 -25.38 -32.30 10.45
CA GLN A 60 -25.16 -33.72 10.19
C GLN A 60 -23.89 -33.92 9.34
N SER A 61 -23.19 -35.01 9.63
CA SER A 61 -21.94 -35.43 8.97
C SER A 61 -22.20 -35.96 7.54
N GLU A 62 -21.22 -36.09 6.65
CA GLU A 62 -19.76 -36.15 6.82
C GLU A 62 -19.04 -35.32 5.73
N GLU A 63 -18.51 -34.12 6.04
CA GLU A 63 -17.33 -33.51 5.36
C GLU A 63 -16.94 -32.14 5.99
N ARG A 64 -15.84 -32.12 6.76
CA ARG A 64 -15.14 -30.92 7.33
C ARG A 64 -15.88 -30.14 8.45
N PRO A 65 -15.16 -29.38 9.33
CA PRO A 65 -15.71 -28.98 10.63
C PRO A 65 -16.14 -27.51 10.80
N ASN A 66 -15.92 -26.61 9.83
CA ASN A 66 -16.12 -25.17 10.03
C ASN A 66 -17.51 -24.69 9.58
N TYR A 67 -18.45 -24.55 10.52
CA TYR A 67 -19.77 -23.94 10.29
C TYR A 67 -20.16 -22.95 11.39
N SER A 68 -20.85 -21.88 11.00
CA SER A 68 -21.19 -20.71 11.83
C SER A 68 -22.67 -20.64 12.26
N HIS A 69 -23.42 -21.73 12.10
CA HIS A 69 -24.86 -21.78 12.36
C HIS A 69 -25.29 -23.17 12.88
N ALA A 70 -26.45 -23.22 13.55
CA ALA A 70 -27.07 -24.44 14.05
C ALA A 70 -28.48 -24.61 13.45
N VAL A 71 -28.97 -25.84 13.40
CA VAL A 71 -30.30 -26.18 12.85
C VAL A 71 -31.29 -26.36 13.98
N ILE A 72 -32.48 -25.77 13.85
CA ILE A 72 -33.56 -25.88 14.85
C ILE A 72 -34.72 -26.66 14.24
N LEU A 73 -35.06 -27.79 14.86
CA LEU A 73 -36.33 -28.50 14.65
C LEU A 73 -37.30 -28.17 15.79
N TYR A 74 -38.60 -28.31 15.55
CA TYR A 74 -39.61 -28.23 16.60
C TYR A 74 -40.71 -29.27 16.39
N GLU A 75 -41.20 -29.82 17.49
CA GLU A 75 -42.33 -30.75 17.53
C GLU A 75 -43.51 -30.10 18.28
N THR A 76 -44.74 -30.44 17.86
CA THR A 76 -45.98 -29.89 18.42
C THR A 76 -46.94 -31.01 18.78
N GLU A 77 -47.46 -31.04 20.01
CA GLU A 77 -48.49 -32.01 20.38
C GLU A 77 -49.87 -31.60 19.83
N ARG A 78 -50.22 -32.07 18.63
CA ARG A 78 -51.61 -32.10 18.14
C ARG A 78 -51.94 -33.46 17.53
N LYS A 79 -53.12 -33.97 17.88
CA LYS A 79 -53.75 -35.13 17.25
C LYS A 79 -54.76 -34.64 16.22
N ASP A 80 -54.45 -34.83 14.95
CA ASP A 80 -55.40 -34.68 13.84
C ASP A 80 -56.49 -35.78 13.93
N PRO A 81 -57.74 -35.55 13.44
CA PRO A 81 -58.01 -35.67 11.99
C PRO A 81 -59.14 -34.79 11.40
N VAL A 82 -59.34 -34.96 10.07
CA VAL A 82 -60.55 -34.66 9.25
C VAL A 82 -60.72 -33.26 8.62
N ILE A 83 -60.34 -33.20 7.34
CA ILE A 83 -61.07 -32.65 6.16
C ILE A 83 -62.35 -31.82 6.43
N CYS A 84 -62.42 -30.56 5.96
CA CYS A 84 -63.49 -30.08 5.06
C CYS A 84 -63.18 -28.75 4.34
N LYS A 85 -64.16 -28.22 3.58
CA LYS A 85 -64.03 -27.18 2.55
C LYS A 85 -64.73 -25.85 2.91
N ARG A 86 -64.19 -24.76 2.37
CA ARG A 86 -64.87 -23.54 1.84
C ARG A 86 -65.53 -22.50 2.79
N ARG A 87 -65.59 -21.27 2.21
CA ARG A 87 -66.55 -20.14 2.39
C ARG A 87 -66.35 -19.11 3.52
N THR A 88 -65.81 -17.95 3.12
CA THR A 88 -66.45 -16.61 3.06
C THR A 88 -67.46 -16.17 4.14
N GLY A 89 -67.17 -15.02 4.76
CA GLY A 89 -68.07 -14.15 5.56
C GLY A 89 -67.22 -13.30 6.52
N ILE A 90 -66.96 -12.00 6.35
CA ILE A 90 -67.83 -10.80 6.33
C ILE A 90 -68.30 -10.36 7.73
N SER A 91 -67.75 -9.23 8.21
CA SER A 91 -68.30 -8.19 9.13
C SER A 91 -68.89 -8.65 10.51
N GLU A 92 -68.60 -8.03 11.66
CA GLU A 92 -68.84 -6.62 11.99
C GLU A 92 -68.07 -6.10 13.23
N LYS A 93 -67.63 -4.84 13.12
CA LYS A 93 -67.81 -3.68 14.04
C LYS A 93 -67.93 -3.88 15.56
N SER A 94 -67.10 -3.15 16.32
CA SER A 94 -67.51 -2.11 17.31
C SER A 94 -66.30 -1.59 18.12
N ASN A 95 -66.36 -0.44 18.82
CA ASN A 95 -66.78 0.90 18.38
C ASN A 95 -66.20 1.97 19.35
N LYS A 96 -66.07 3.23 18.91
CA LYS A 96 -65.56 4.41 19.66
C LYS A 96 -64.07 4.38 20.07
N SER A 97 -63.37 5.52 20.24
CA SER A 97 -63.43 6.87 19.65
C SER A 97 -62.18 7.66 20.14
N GLU A 98 -61.84 8.91 19.79
CA GLU A 98 -62.39 9.98 18.91
C GLU A 98 -61.26 10.36 17.89
N GLU A 99 -60.99 11.52 17.27
CA GLU A 99 -61.54 12.90 17.13
C GLU A 99 -61.13 13.38 15.69
N ILE A 100 -61.95 14.16 14.96
CA ILE A 100 -61.81 15.62 14.64
C ILE A 100 -60.43 16.07 14.07
N CYS A 101 -60.30 16.66 12.86
CA CYS A 101 -61.30 17.15 11.88
C CYS A 101 -60.81 17.16 10.40
N ASP A 102 -61.78 17.04 9.47
CA ASP A 102 -62.00 17.66 8.12
C ASP A 102 -60.86 18.32 7.31
N SER A 103 -60.88 18.38 5.96
CA SER A 103 -61.94 18.21 4.92
C SER A 103 -61.31 17.73 3.58
N VAL A 104 -61.90 16.87 2.72
CA VAL A 104 -63.15 16.95 1.89
C VAL A 104 -63.04 17.95 0.70
N PRO A 105 -63.47 17.64 -0.56
CA PRO A 105 -64.28 16.53 -1.06
C PRO A 105 -63.71 15.66 -2.23
N ASN A 106 -64.48 14.61 -2.56
CA ASN A 106 -64.42 13.75 -3.77
C ASN A 106 -65.33 14.41 -4.88
N PRO A 107 -66.05 13.79 -5.88
CA PRO A 107 -66.27 12.37 -6.24
C PRO A 107 -66.31 12.01 -7.77
N ARG A 108 -66.67 10.73 -8.08
CA ARG A 108 -67.17 10.17 -9.38
C ARG A 108 -66.10 9.97 -10.49
N GLY A 109 -65.95 8.82 -11.15
CA GLY A 109 -66.50 7.47 -10.97
C GLY A 109 -67.69 7.09 -11.88
N LEU A 110 -67.54 6.05 -12.71
CA LEU A 110 -68.61 5.21 -13.32
C LEU A 110 -68.02 3.97 -14.04
N ASN A 111 -68.87 3.01 -14.44
CA ASN A 111 -68.50 1.67 -14.94
C ASN A 111 -68.81 1.46 -16.44
N ALA A 112 -67.94 0.72 -17.15
CA ALA A 112 -68.20 -0.09 -18.37
C ALA A 112 -66.86 -0.73 -18.83
N SER A 113 -66.71 -1.84 -19.55
CA SER A 113 -67.37 -3.16 -19.70
C SER A 113 -67.02 -3.72 -21.09
N HIS A 114 -66.77 -5.04 -21.20
CA HIS A 114 -67.01 -5.91 -22.38
C HIS A 114 -66.00 -6.08 -23.58
N ILE A 115 -65.50 -7.33 -23.67
CA ILE A 115 -65.38 -8.27 -24.85
C ILE A 115 -64.17 -8.20 -25.83
N HIS A 116 -63.82 -9.38 -26.38
CA HIS A 116 -62.92 -9.76 -27.51
C HIS A 116 -61.41 -9.96 -27.17
N HIS A 117 -60.66 -10.93 -27.72
CA HIS A 117 -60.99 -12.21 -28.43
C HIS A 117 -59.77 -13.15 -28.44
N ASP A 118 -59.98 -14.48 -28.34
CA ASP A 118 -59.08 -15.53 -28.89
C ASP A 118 -59.37 -15.72 -30.42
N PRO A 119 -58.69 -16.59 -31.22
CA PRO A 119 -57.64 -17.61 -30.93
C PRO A 119 -56.40 -17.40 -31.87
N GLU A 120 -55.60 -18.34 -32.41
CA GLU A 120 -55.57 -19.82 -32.48
C GLU A 120 -54.20 -20.39 -32.93
N SER A 121 -53.85 -21.64 -32.57
CA SER A 121 -53.42 -22.72 -33.51
C SER A 121 -52.69 -23.91 -32.84
N SER A 122 -53.06 -25.13 -33.26
CA SER A 122 -52.51 -26.48 -32.98
C SER A 122 -53.13 -27.42 -34.06
N PRO A 123 -53.27 -28.77 -33.96
CA PRO A 123 -52.61 -29.82 -33.14
C PRO A 123 -51.44 -30.45 -33.94
N CYS A 124 -51.04 -31.74 -34.00
CA CYS A 124 -51.48 -33.08 -33.51
C CYS A 124 -50.20 -33.95 -33.24
N GLU A 125 -50.13 -35.24 -32.88
CA GLU A 125 -51.02 -36.36 -32.45
C GLU A 125 -50.08 -37.49 -31.86
N SER A 126 -50.40 -38.76 -31.55
CA SER A 126 -51.61 -39.61 -31.54
C SER A 126 -51.39 -40.87 -30.64
N VAL A 127 -52.36 -41.20 -29.77
CA VAL A 127 -52.63 -42.49 -29.03
C VAL A 127 -51.49 -43.27 -28.31
N GLU A 128 -51.74 -44.13 -27.30
CA GLU A 128 -52.99 -44.67 -26.72
C GLU A 128 -52.91 -44.80 -25.18
N ASP A 129 -54.03 -45.13 -24.51
CA ASP A 129 -54.19 -45.20 -23.04
C ASP A 129 -54.05 -46.65 -22.50
N GLY A 130 -53.64 -46.83 -21.24
CA GLY A 130 -53.24 -48.14 -20.70
C GLY A 130 -52.93 -48.21 -19.20
N ASN A 131 -53.90 -47.84 -18.35
CA ASN A 131 -53.76 -47.84 -16.89
C ASN A 131 -53.40 -49.22 -16.27
N ARG A 132 -52.24 -49.35 -15.59
CA ARG A 132 -51.99 -50.40 -14.58
C ARG A 132 -50.92 -49.98 -13.56
N ILE A 133 -51.17 -50.29 -12.29
CA ILE A 133 -50.36 -49.87 -11.13
C ILE A 133 -49.42 -51.00 -10.70
N SER A 134 -48.10 -50.74 -10.70
CA SER A 134 -47.17 -51.29 -9.70
C SER A 134 -45.79 -50.61 -9.71
N ASP A 135 -45.26 -50.38 -8.52
CA ASP A 135 -43.85 -50.35 -8.13
C ASP A 135 -42.82 -49.66 -9.05
N SER A 136 -42.93 -48.34 -9.19
CA SER A 136 -41.79 -47.53 -9.60
C SER A 136 -40.77 -47.41 -8.45
N LEU A 137 -39.57 -47.96 -8.64
CA LEU A 137 -38.43 -47.71 -7.75
C LEU A 137 -38.23 -46.20 -7.64
N VAL A 138 -38.35 -45.65 -6.41
CA VAL A 138 -38.08 -44.24 -6.14
C VAL A 138 -36.59 -43.98 -6.37
N LYS A 139 -36.25 -43.51 -7.58
CA LYS A 139 -34.94 -42.92 -7.88
C LYS A 139 -34.73 -41.79 -6.87
N ARG A 140 -33.83 -42.02 -5.90
CA ARG A 140 -33.39 -40.99 -4.95
C ARG A 140 -32.87 -39.80 -5.74
N GLY A 141 -33.70 -38.76 -5.87
CA GLY A 141 -33.26 -37.48 -6.38
C GLY A 141 -32.15 -36.97 -5.48
N LYS A 142 -30.92 -36.89 -5.99
CA LYS A 142 -29.83 -36.19 -5.30
C LYS A 142 -30.23 -34.73 -5.25
N SER A 143 -30.79 -34.30 -4.11
CA SER A 143 -31.04 -32.89 -3.83
C SER A 143 -29.72 -32.14 -4.00
N THR A 144 -29.63 -31.35 -5.05
CA THR A 144 -28.48 -30.48 -5.32
C THR A 144 -28.53 -29.35 -4.31
N LEU A 145 -27.86 -29.57 -3.16
CA LEU A 145 -27.68 -28.59 -2.10
C LEU A 145 -27.39 -27.22 -2.72
N ARG A 146 -28.36 -26.31 -2.65
CA ARG A 146 -28.32 -25.00 -3.30
C ARG A 146 -27.33 -24.12 -2.55
N ARG A 147 -26.05 -24.25 -2.88
CA ARG A 147 -24.96 -23.47 -2.31
C ARG A 147 -25.17 -22.01 -2.68
N ASN A 148 -25.33 -21.15 -1.67
CA ASN A 148 -25.37 -19.71 -1.85
C ASN A 148 -23.94 -19.22 -2.06
N PHE A 149 -23.65 -18.66 -3.23
CA PHE A 149 -22.40 -17.95 -3.52
C PHE A 149 -22.59 -16.46 -3.27
N VAL A 150 -21.52 -15.74 -2.97
CA VAL A 150 -21.53 -14.28 -2.83
C VAL A 150 -21.54 -13.67 -4.24
N SER A 151 -22.59 -12.92 -4.57
CA SER A 151 -22.58 -12.02 -5.74
C SER A 151 -21.92 -10.70 -5.37
N THR A 152 -21.24 -10.03 -6.31
CA THR A 152 -20.58 -8.74 -6.08
C THR A 152 -21.27 -7.66 -6.90
N ASP A 153 -22.18 -6.92 -6.26
CA ASP A 153 -22.76 -5.70 -6.83
C ASP A 153 -21.66 -4.69 -7.22
N PRO A 154 -21.71 -4.07 -8.41
CA PRO A 154 -20.68 -3.14 -8.88
C PRO A 154 -20.36 -1.96 -7.94
N THR A 155 -21.31 -1.53 -7.11
CA THR A 155 -21.08 -0.46 -6.12
C THR A 155 -20.09 -0.86 -5.03
N TYR A 156 -19.75 -2.15 -4.90
CA TYR A 156 -18.64 -2.63 -4.05
C TYR A 156 -17.30 -1.98 -4.42
N LEU A 157 -17.07 -1.62 -5.70
CA LEU A 157 -15.89 -0.86 -6.13
C LEU A 157 -15.77 0.50 -5.42
N ARG A 158 -16.90 1.17 -5.17
CA ARG A 158 -16.98 2.43 -4.40
C ARG A 158 -16.83 2.21 -2.89
N THR A 159 -17.08 1.00 -2.39
CA THR A 159 -16.76 0.62 -1.00
C THR A 159 -15.25 0.41 -0.82
N LEU A 160 -14.57 -0.19 -1.80
CA LEU A 160 -13.11 -0.40 -1.77
C LEU A 160 -12.29 0.90 -1.77
N SER A 161 -12.83 1.99 -2.34
CA SER A 161 -12.16 3.29 -2.32
C SER A 161 -12.05 3.90 -0.91
N GLN A 162 -12.83 3.40 0.06
CA GLN A 162 -12.84 3.92 1.43
C GLN A 162 -11.57 3.57 2.23
N THR A 163 -10.86 2.48 1.87
CA THR A 163 -9.61 2.05 2.55
C THR A 163 -8.56 3.14 2.62
N HIS A 164 -8.50 4.02 1.61
CA HIS A 164 -7.55 5.14 1.54
C HIS A 164 -8.25 6.52 1.54
N ALA A 165 -9.48 6.59 2.05
CA ALA A 165 -10.24 7.85 2.12
C ALA A 165 -9.56 8.91 3.01
N GLY A 166 -8.88 8.49 4.08
CA GLY A 166 -8.16 9.39 4.98
C GLY A 166 -6.91 10.03 4.37
N TRP A 167 -6.27 9.40 3.38
CA TRP A 167 -5.06 9.92 2.74
C TRP A 167 -4.78 9.27 1.37
N ILE A 168 -4.91 10.05 0.29
CA ILE A 168 -4.88 9.53 -1.08
C ILE A 168 -3.50 9.00 -1.54
N PHE A 169 -2.40 9.43 -0.94
CA PHE A 169 -1.08 8.87 -1.28
C PHE A 169 -0.90 7.42 -0.81
N GLY A 170 -1.68 6.95 0.19
CA GLY A 170 -1.75 5.53 0.51
C GLY A 170 -2.27 4.68 -0.67
N ALA A 171 -3.19 5.22 -1.45
CA ALA A 171 -3.72 4.58 -2.66
C ALA A 171 -2.69 4.52 -3.80
N ILE A 172 -1.81 5.52 -3.91
CA ILE A 172 -0.67 5.49 -4.84
C ILE A 172 0.37 4.48 -4.35
N ALA A 173 0.67 4.47 -3.05
CA ALA A 173 1.64 3.57 -2.44
C ALA A 173 1.32 2.09 -2.67
N GLU A 174 0.04 1.68 -2.67
CA GLU A 174 -0.35 0.31 -3.05
C GLU A 174 0.15 -0.10 -4.44
N LEU A 175 0.20 0.83 -5.41
CA LEU A 175 0.70 0.56 -6.75
C LEU A 175 2.24 0.46 -6.76
N ILE A 176 2.92 1.35 -6.03
CA ILE A 176 4.38 1.36 -5.85
C ILE A 176 4.87 0.09 -5.15
N ASP A 177 4.12 -0.39 -4.15
CA ASP A 177 4.37 -1.64 -3.43
C ASP A 177 4.35 -2.83 -4.39
N ASN A 178 3.31 -2.92 -5.24
CA ASN A 178 3.21 -3.98 -6.26
C ASN A 178 4.38 -3.94 -7.26
N SER A 179 4.81 -2.74 -7.71
CA SER A 179 5.95 -2.62 -8.63
C SER A 179 7.29 -3.01 -7.97
N ARG A 180 7.51 -2.65 -6.69
CA ARG A 180 8.66 -3.16 -5.91
C ARG A 180 8.61 -4.69 -5.83
N ASP A 181 7.46 -5.26 -5.46
CA ASP A 181 7.29 -6.69 -5.30
C ASP A 181 7.43 -7.47 -6.63
N ALA A 182 7.10 -6.83 -7.76
CA ALA A 182 7.34 -7.34 -9.11
C ALA A 182 8.83 -7.26 -9.56
N GLY A 183 9.71 -6.74 -8.70
CA GLY A 183 11.16 -6.64 -8.94
C GLY A 183 11.60 -5.42 -9.76
N ALA A 184 10.75 -4.40 -9.92
CA ALA A 184 11.01 -3.28 -10.82
C ALA A 184 12.27 -2.48 -10.45
N SER A 185 13.05 -2.15 -11.48
CA SER A 185 14.26 -1.33 -11.42
C SER A 185 13.91 0.17 -11.45
N ARG A 186 12.85 0.54 -12.17
CA ARG A 186 12.34 1.89 -12.41
C ARG A 186 10.81 1.90 -12.31
N LEU A 187 10.28 3.00 -11.80
CA LEU A 187 8.86 3.32 -11.77
C LEU A 187 8.64 4.77 -12.17
N ASP A 188 7.82 5.00 -13.18
CA ASP A 188 7.50 6.33 -13.70
C ASP A 188 6.04 6.67 -13.42
N ILE A 189 5.80 7.77 -12.67
CA ILE A 189 4.47 8.21 -12.21
C ILE A 189 4.17 9.60 -12.76
N PHE A 190 3.07 9.78 -13.50
CA PHE A 190 2.71 11.09 -14.07
C PHE A 190 1.22 11.19 -14.39
N ILE A 191 0.68 12.41 -14.41
CA ILE A 191 -0.68 12.68 -14.85
C ILE A 191 -0.62 13.40 -16.20
N GLN A 192 -1.08 12.73 -17.25
CA GLN A 192 -1.16 13.26 -18.62
C GLN A 192 -2.62 13.51 -19.02
N THR A 193 -2.85 14.34 -20.05
CA THR A 193 -4.19 14.58 -20.59
C THR A 193 -4.44 13.72 -21.83
N MET A 194 -5.49 12.88 -21.81
CA MET A 194 -5.92 12.07 -22.96
C MET A 194 -7.34 12.45 -23.40
N PHE A 195 -7.73 12.10 -24.63
CA PHE A 195 -9.09 12.27 -25.11
C PHE A 195 -9.96 11.06 -24.74
N SER A 196 -11.17 11.28 -24.23
CA SER A 196 -12.14 10.24 -23.90
C SER A 196 -13.44 10.46 -24.68
N LYS A 197 -13.90 9.41 -25.38
CA LYS A 197 -15.16 9.42 -26.13
C LYS A 197 -16.37 9.59 -25.19
N LYS A 198 -16.48 8.77 -24.13
CA LYS A 198 -17.60 8.81 -23.17
C LYS A 198 -17.70 10.16 -22.43
N ALA A 199 -16.57 10.88 -22.29
CA ALA A 199 -16.54 12.23 -21.70
C ALA A 199 -16.61 13.38 -22.72
N ALA A 200 -16.74 13.07 -24.02
CA ALA A 200 -16.76 14.03 -25.13
C ALA A 200 -15.62 15.09 -25.12
N GLY A 201 -14.45 14.73 -24.59
CA GLY A 201 -13.40 15.72 -24.31
C GLY A 201 -12.12 15.18 -23.68
N LYS A 202 -11.28 16.11 -23.22
CA LYS A 202 -10.00 15.82 -22.57
C LYS A 202 -10.19 15.48 -21.09
N VAL A 203 -9.57 14.38 -20.64
CA VAL A 203 -9.56 13.92 -19.24
C VAL A 203 -8.12 13.70 -18.76
N PRO A 204 -7.80 13.99 -17.49
CA PRO A 204 -6.52 13.60 -16.91
C PRO A 204 -6.49 12.09 -16.62
N VAL A 205 -5.32 11.51 -16.85
CA VAL A 205 -5.03 10.08 -16.68
C VAL A 205 -3.76 9.96 -15.85
N LEU A 206 -3.90 9.47 -14.62
CA LEU A 206 -2.77 9.07 -13.78
C LEU A 206 -2.18 7.79 -14.36
N SER A 207 -0.88 7.83 -14.63
CA SER A 207 -0.08 6.77 -15.23
C SER A 207 0.93 6.28 -14.20
N VAL A 208 1.05 4.98 -14.01
CA VAL A 208 2.06 4.31 -13.17
C VAL A 208 2.67 3.19 -14.01
N ILE A 209 3.95 3.31 -14.34
CA ILE A 209 4.65 2.46 -15.33
C ILE A 209 5.90 1.86 -14.71
N ASP A 210 5.98 0.53 -14.63
CA ASP A 210 7.15 -0.21 -14.13
C ASP A 210 7.84 -1.08 -15.19
N ASP A 211 9.11 -1.37 -14.94
CA ASP A 211 9.94 -2.36 -15.68
C ASP A 211 10.10 -3.68 -14.89
N GLY A 212 9.07 -4.06 -14.12
CA GLY A 212 9.05 -5.30 -13.34
C GLY A 212 8.86 -6.56 -14.21
N ARG A 213 8.65 -7.72 -13.59
CA ARG A 213 8.51 -9.01 -14.31
C ARG A 213 7.23 -9.16 -15.17
N GLY A 214 6.27 -8.24 -15.02
CA GLY A 214 4.91 -8.37 -15.55
C GLY A 214 4.07 -9.43 -14.83
N MET A 215 2.96 -9.83 -15.45
CA MET A 215 2.05 -10.88 -14.97
C MET A 215 1.57 -11.77 -16.11
N ALA A 216 1.64 -13.09 -15.94
CA ALA A 216 0.96 -14.05 -16.82
C ALA A 216 -0.56 -14.07 -16.54
N TYR A 217 -1.37 -14.67 -17.42
CA TYR A 217 -2.83 -14.73 -17.26
C TYR A 217 -3.32 -15.22 -15.86
N PRO A 218 -2.78 -16.30 -15.26
CA PRO A 218 -3.20 -16.72 -13.91
C PRO A 218 -2.90 -15.68 -12.83
N GLU A 219 -1.82 -14.91 -12.98
CA GLU A 219 -1.45 -13.84 -12.05
C GLU A 219 -2.34 -12.60 -12.25
N MET A 220 -2.64 -12.24 -13.50
CA MET A 220 -3.60 -11.18 -13.85
C MET A 220 -4.98 -11.50 -13.27
N MET A 221 -5.52 -12.70 -13.52
CA MET A 221 -6.81 -13.15 -12.98
C MET A 221 -6.80 -13.13 -11.44
N ARG A 222 -5.70 -13.53 -10.80
CA ARG A 222 -5.53 -13.46 -9.34
C ARG A 222 -5.45 -12.01 -8.82
N MET A 223 -4.83 -11.11 -9.59
CA MET A 223 -4.67 -9.69 -9.26
C MET A 223 -6.00 -8.95 -9.31
N ILE A 224 -6.92 -9.30 -10.22
CA ILE A 224 -8.29 -8.75 -10.25
C ILE A 224 -9.29 -9.47 -9.32
N SER A 225 -9.11 -10.77 -9.04
CA SER A 225 -10.03 -11.54 -8.18
C SER A 225 -10.12 -11.01 -6.75
N PHE A 226 -11.33 -10.95 -6.17
CA PHE A 226 -11.56 -10.46 -4.82
C PHE A 226 -11.37 -11.55 -3.77
N GLY A 227 -10.24 -11.46 -3.06
CA GLY A 227 -9.78 -12.52 -2.17
C GLY A 227 -9.14 -13.68 -2.94
N HIS A 228 -7.99 -14.14 -2.47
CA HIS A 228 -7.34 -15.33 -3.01
C HIS A 228 -6.50 -15.98 -1.90
N LYS A 229 -6.24 -17.29 -2.02
CA LYS A 229 -5.26 -17.94 -1.15
C LYS A 229 -3.88 -17.34 -1.40
N ARG A 230 -3.12 -17.08 -0.33
CA ARG A 230 -1.69 -16.73 -0.44
C ARG A 230 -0.93 -17.84 -1.19
N PRO A 231 0.23 -17.55 -1.80
CA PRO A 231 1.12 -18.61 -2.23
C PRO A 231 1.60 -19.37 -0.98
N ASN A 232 1.88 -20.67 -1.10
CA ASN A 232 2.51 -21.40 0.01
C ASN A 232 3.93 -20.88 0.26
N GLU A 233 4.61 -20.42 -0.80
CA GLU A 233 5.89 -19.72 -0.72
C GLU A 233 5.70 -18.34 -0.08
N HIS A 234 6.17 -18.18 1.15
CA HIS A 234 6.26 -16.88 1.82
C HIS A 234 7.58 -16.21 1.45
N CYS A 235 7.50 -15.18 0.60
CA CYS A 235 8.60 -14.22 0.44
C CYS A 235 8.54 -13.22 1.60
N ASN A 236 9.51 -13.28 2.51
CA ASN A 236 9.54 -12.42 3.69
C ASN A 236 9.66 -10.93 3.32
N ASP A 237 10.32 -10.61 2.21
CA ASP A 237 10.57 -9.24 1.76
C ASP A 237 9.37 -8.60 1.01
N GLN A 238 8.29 -9.35 0.75
CA GLN A 238 7.15 -8.91 -0.06
C GLN A 238 6.13 -8.11 0.77
N ILE A 239 5.64 -6.98 0.25
CA ILE A 239 4.68 -6.09 0.93
C ILE A 239 3.21 -6.51 0.64
N GLY A 240 2.95 -6.95 -0.59
CA GLY A 240 1.62 -7.26 -1.15
C GLY A 240 0.99 -8.52 -0.56
N ARG A 241 0.40 -8.41 0.64
CA ARG A 241 -0.09 -9.57 1.41
C ARG A 241 -1.61 -9.75 1.49
N PHE A 242 -2.38 -8.67 1.33
CA PHE A 242 -3.85 -8.69 1.49
C PHE A 242 -4.64 -9.03 0.22
N GLY A 243 -3.99 -9.06 -0.96
CA GLY A 243 -4.63 -9.39 -2.24
C GLY A 243 -5.62 -8.34 -2.79
N ILE A 244 -5.85 -7.24 -2.08
CA ILE A 244 -6.82 -6.17 -2.44
C ILE A 244 -6.19 -4.84 -2.89
N GLY A 245 -4.89 -4.63 -2.62
CA GLY A 245 -4.20 -3.35 -2.73
C GLY A 245 -4.38 -2.60 -4.05
N PHE A 246 -4.23 -3.30 -5.18
CA PHE A 246 -4.50 -2.71 -6.50
C PHE A 246 -5.92 -2.14 -6.62
N LYS A 247 -6.95 -2.86 -6.13
CA LYS A 247 -8.35 -2.43 -6.28
C LYS A 247 -8.70 -1.29 -5.33
N THR A 248 -8.26 -1.35 -4.07
CA THR A 248 -8.47 -0.26 -3.10
C THR A 248 -7.71 1.01 -3.50
N GLY A 249 -6.48 0.85 -4.02
CA GLY A 249 -5.69 1.94 -4.58
C GLY A 249 -6.36 2.57 -5.82
N ALA A 250 -6.57 1.77 -6.87
CA ALA A 250 -7.12 2.26 -8.13
C ALA A 250 -8.49 2.93 -7.96
N MET A 251 -9.41 2.30 -7.20
CA MET A 251 -10.76 2.84 -7.01
C MET A 251 -10.82 4.06 -6.08
N LYS A 252 -9.77 4.35 -5.28
CA LYS A 252 -9.64 5.63 -4.58
C LYS A 252 -9.06 6.73 -5.46
N LEU A 253 -8.21 6.40 -6.43
CA LEU A 253 -7.58 7.37 -7.33
C LEU A 253 -8.51 7.83 -8.46
N GLY A 254 -9.35 6.95 -8.98
CA GLY A 254 -10.37 7.28 -9.98
C GLY A 254 -11.44 6.19 -10.13
N LYS A 255 -12.46 6.47 -10.94
CA LYS A 255 -13.56 5.51 -11.16
C LYS A 255 -13.18 4.33 -12.04
N ASP A 256 -12.18 4.50 -12.89
CA ASP A 256 -11.87 3.60 -13.99
C ASP A 256 -10.36 3.43 -14.17
N ALA A 257 -9.91 2.19 -14.32
CA ALA A 257 -8.51 1.83 -14.46
C ALA A 257 -8.31 0.70 -15.49
N ILE A 258 -7.34 0.87 -16.39
CA ILE A 258 -6.84 -0.19 -17.27
C ILE A 258 -5.43 -0.58 -16.85
N VAL A 259 -5.14 -1.88 -16.91
CA VAL A 259 -3.82 -2.45 -16.68
C VAL A 259 -3.36 -3.12 -17.96
N LEU A 260 -2.18 -2.73 -18.45
CA LEU A 260 -1.44 -3.43 -19.49
C LEU A 260 -0.24 -4.11 -18.82
N THR A 261 0.08 -5.35 -19.18
CA THR A 261 1.26 -6.04 -18.66
C THR A 261 1.91 -6.90 -19.73
N GLN A 262 3.22 -7.08 -19.62
CA GLN A 262 4.03 -7.89 -20.52
C GLN A 262 5.01 -8.75 -19.72
N THR A 263 4.98 -10.05 -19.97
CA THR A 263 6.05 -11.00 -19.65
C THR A 263 6.85 -11.29 -20.93
N SER A 264 7.89 -12.12 -20.86
CA SER A 264 8.65 -12.56 -22.04
C SER A 264 7.83 -13.42 -23.03
N THR A 265 6.66 -13.93 -22.63
CA THR A 265 5.84 -14.88 -23.42
C THR A 265 4.37 -14.50 -23.58
N SER A 266 3.87 -13.50 -22.84
CA SER A 266 2.46 -13.09 -22.89
C SER A 266 2.27 -11.60 -22.65
N ARG A 267 1.20 -11.04 -23.23
CA ARG A 267 0.68 -9.69 -22.91
C ARG A 267 -0.75 -9.82 -22.42
N SER A 268 -1.14 -9.07 -21.39
CA SER A 268 -2.53 -9.01 -20.95
C SER A 268 -3.00 -7.58 -20.76
N VAL A 269 -4.25 -7.34 -21.16
CA VAL A 269 -5.01 -6.11 -20.93
C VAL A 269 -6.15 -6.46 -19.97
N SER A 270 -6.37 -5.67 -18.93
CA SER A 270 -7.46 -5.85 -17.97
C SER A 270 -8.08 -4.51 -17.58
N PHE A 271 -9.40 -4.47 -17.41
CA PHE A 271 -10.15 -3.22 -17.26
C PHE A 271 -11.09 -3.25 -16.04
N LEU A 272 -10.70 -2.54 -14.98
CA LEU A 272 -11.46 -2.40 -13.73
C LEU A 272 -12.20 -1.04 -13.75
N SER A 273 -13.52 -1.06 -13.99
CA SER A 273 -14.28 0.15 -14.29
C SER A 273 -15.63 0.21 -13.60
N GLN A 274 -15.90 1.31 -12.90
CA GLN A 274 -17.24 1.66 -12.42
C GLN A 274 -18.12 2.13 -13.60
N SER A 275 -17.55 2.83 -14.58
CA SER A 275 -18.28 3.39 -15.74
C SER A 275 -18.79 2.34 -16.72
N PHE A 276 -18.19 1.14 -16.76
CA PHE A 276 -18.60 -0.01 -17.58
C PHE A 276 -19.60 -0.93 -16.86
N ASN A 277 -19.53 -1.00 -15.53
CA ASN A 277 -20.43 -1.80 -14.69
C ASN A 277 -21.64 -1.00 -14.18
N GLU A 278 -21.84 0.21 -14.71
CA GLU A 278 -22.98 1.08 -14.44
C GLU A 278 -24.29 0.38 -14.89
N ASN A 279 -25.19 0.12 -13.94
CA ASN A 279 -26.44 -0.64 -14.11
C ASN A 279 -26.30 -2.15 -14.43
N LYS A 280 -25.18 -2.81 -14.10
CA LYS A 280 -25.06 -4.28 -14.14
C LYS A 280 -25.41 -4.92 -12.79
N ASP A 281 -26.05 -6.09 -12.81
CA ASP A 281 -26.42 -6.85 -11.60
C ASP A 281 -25.22 -7.48 -10.85
N ASN A 282 -24.08 -7.63 -11.52
CA ASN A 282 -22.85 -8.19 -10.97
C ASN A 282 -21.62 -7.56 -11.63
N LEU A 283 -20.53 -7.45 -10.87
CA LEU A 283 -19.26 -6.90 -11.32
C LEU A 283 -18.57 -7.79 -12.38
N GLU A 284 -18.28 -7.18 -13.52
CA GLU A 284 -17.57 -7.75 -14.66
C GLU A 284 -16.24 -7.00 -14.90
N ILE A 285 -15.18 -7.73 -15.26
CA ILE A 285 -13.85 -7.17 -15.49
C ILE A 285 -13.34 -7.72 -16.82
N PRO A 286 -13.41 -6.95 -17.92
CA PRO A 286 -12.91 -7.38 -19.22
C PRO A 286 -11.40 -7.64 -19.18
N VAL A 287 -11.00 -8.81 -19.69
CA VAL A 287 -9.59 -9.21 -19.84
C VAL A 287 -9.35 -9.71 -21.26
N VAL A 288 -8.22 -9.30 -21.85
CA VAL A 288 -7.77 -9.78 -23.16
C VAL A 288 -6.30 -10.18 -23.05
N THR A 289 -6.00 -11.45 -23.28
CA THR A 289 -4.65 -12.04 -23.21
C THR A 289 -4.17 -12.44 -24.59
N TYR A 290 -2.90 -12.16 -24.84
CA TYR A 290 -2.15 -12.54 -26.04
C TYR A 290 -0.93 -13.37 -25.67
N ARG A 291 -0.60 -14.36 -26.51
CA ARG A 291 0.57 -15.22 -26.42
C ARG A 291 1.61 -14.85 -27.48
N LYS A 292 2.89 -14.96 -27.16
CA LYS A 292 3.99 -14.79 -28.12
C LYS A 292 4.14 -16.04 -28.97
N GLU A 293 3.76 -15.95 -30.24
CA GLU A 293 3.84 -17.02 -31.25
C GLU A 293 4.95 -16.62 -32.24
N GLY A 294 6.15 -17.17 -32.07
CA GLY A 294 7.34 -16.77 -32.83
C GLY A 294 7.72 -15.31 -32.56
N GLN A 295 7.48 -14.43 -33.56
CA GLN A 295 7.74 -12.99 -33.49
C GLN A 295 6.46 -12.15 -33.32
N TYR A 296 5.29 -12.78 -33.31
CA TYR A 296 4.00 -12.09 -33.25
C TYR A 296 3.29 -12.34 -31.90
N MET A 297 2.24 -11.57 -31.66
CA MET A 297 1.38 -11.71 -30.48
C MET A 297 -0.03 -12.04 -30.94
N GLU A 298 -0.47 -13.27 -30.73
CA GLU A 298 -1.81 -13.74 -31.10
C GLU A 298 -2.70 -13.89 -29.88
N VAL A 299 -4.03 -13.90 -30.06
CA VAL A 299 -4.98 -14.06 -28.95
C VAL A 299 -4.79 -15.44 -28.30
N ASP A 300 -4.66 -15.52 -26.97
CA ASP A 300 -4.42 -16.81 -26.32
C ASP A 300 -5.73 -17.64 -26.24
N LEU A 301 -5.96 -18.42 -27.30
CA LEU A 301 -7.14 -19.28 -27.45
C LEU A 301 -7.26 -20.39 -26.40
N SER A 302 -6.22 -20.62 -25.58
CA SER A 302 -6.28 -21.59 -24.48
C SER A 302 -6.89 -21.01 -23.19
N VAL A 303 -7.09 -19.69 -23.11
CA VAL A 303 -7.70 -19.02 -21.94
C VAL A 303 -8.97 -18.21 -22.25
N GLN A 304 -9.21 -17.87 -23.52
CA GLN A 304 -10.37 -17.09 -23.97
C GLN A 304 -10.75 -17.41 -25.42
N SER A 305 -12.03 -17.28 -25.79
CA SER A 305 -12.43 -17.38 -27.21
C SER A 305 -12.21 -16.06 -27.96
N GLU A 306 -12.14 -16.10 -29.28
CA GLU A 306 -12.06 -14.89 -30.12
C GLU A 306 -13.25 -13.94 -29.87
N ALA A 307 -14.47 -14.47 -29.80
CA ALA A 307 -15.67 -13.67 -29.50
C ALA A 307 -15.62 -13.03 -28.10
N THR A 308 -15.04 -13.73 -27.11
CA THR A 308 -14.79 -13.18 -25.76
C THR A 308 -13.73 -12.08 -25.80
N ALA A 309 -12.65 -12.29 -26.57
CA ALA A 309 -11.58 -11.32 -26.76
C ALA A 309 -12.09 -10.04 -27.44
N GLU A 310 -12.88 -10.18 -28.51
CA GLU A 310 -13.50 -9.07 -29.23
C GLU A 310 -14.49 -8.30 -28.33
N TYR A 311 -15.39 -9.00 -27.62
CA TYR A 311 -16.33 -8.37 -26.70
C TYR A 311 -15.60 -7.54 -25.63
N ASN A 312 -14.60 -8.14 -24.97
CA ASN A 312 -13.80 -7.46 -23.94
C ASN A 312 -13.01 -6.27 -24.52
N LEU A 313 -12.42 -6.42 -25.71
CA LEU A 313 -11.70 -5.33 -26.38
C LEU A 313 -12.64 -4.20 -26.82
N ASN A 314 -13.85 -4.51 -27.28
CA ASN A 314 -14.85 -3.52 -27.67
C ASN A 314 -15.34 -2.71 -26.45
N ALA A 315 -15.62 -3.37 -25.32
CA ALA A 315 -15.91 -2.71 -24.05
C ALA A 315 -14.78 -1.74 -23.62
N ILE A 316 -13.52 -2.16 -23.75
CA ILE A 316 -12.36 -1.31 -23.46
C ILE A 316 -12.30 -0.10 -24.41
N LYS A 317 -12.49 -0.30 -25.72
CA LYS A 317 -12.43 0.75 -26.77
C LYS A 317 -13.59 1.78 -26.72
N GLU A 318 -14.65 1.46 -25.98
CA GLU A 318 -15.83 2.32 -25.76
C GLU A 318 -15.72 3.11 -24.44
N PHE A 319 -15.43 2.43 -23.33
CA PHE A 319 -15.51 3.01 -21.99
C PHE A 319 -14.18 3.62 -21.48
N SER A 320 -13.09 3.54 -22.24
CA SER A 320 -11.78 4.11 -21.88
C SER A 320 -11.27 5.20 -22.85
N PRO A 321 -10.26 6.00 -22.44
CA PRO A 321 -9.48 6.86 -23.34
C PRO A 321 -8.64 6.11 -24.38
N PHE A 322 -8.57 4.78 -24.32
CA PHE A 322 -7.68 3.96 -25.13
C PHE A 322 -8.46 3.32 -26.29
N ASN A 323 -8.02 3.61 -27.51
CA ASN A 323 -8.37 2.82 -28.69
C ASN A 323 -7.27 1.78 -28.95
N GLU A 324 -7.48 0.93 -29.95
CA GLU A 324 -6.54 -0.13 -30.35
C GLU A 324 -5.12 0.40 -30.65
N TYR A 325 -5.01 1.55 -31.32
CA TYR A 325 -3.73 2.21 -31.58
C TYR A 325 -3.02 2.67 -30.30
N PHE A 326 -3.74 3.24 -29.33
CA PHE A 326 -3.15 3.61 -28.04
C PHE A 326 -2.80 2.39 -27.17
N ILE A 327 -3.59 1.31 -27.20
CA ILE A 327 -3.24 0.05 -26.54
C ILE A 327 -1.94 -0.51 -27.14
N GLY A 328 -1.84 -0.56 -28.48
CA GLY A 328 -0.64 -0.97 -29.19
C GLY A 328 0.57 -0.09 -28.92
N GLU A 329 0.40 1.24 -28.91
CA GLU A 329 1.45 2.21 -28.57
C GLU A 329 1.99 1.97 -27.15
N LYS A 330 1.11 1.80 -26.16
CA LYS A 330 1.51 1.58 -24.77
C LYS A 330 2.16 0.21 -24.56
N LEU A 331 1.63 -0.86 -25.17
CA LEU A 331 2.28 -2.17 -25.20
C LEU A 331 3.67 -2.10 -25.88
N GLY A 332 3.84 -1.22 -26.87
CA GLY A 332 5.13 -0.94 -27.50
C GLY A 332 6.18 -0.31 -26.58
N LEU A 333 5.76 0.38 -25.50
CA LEU A 333 6.71 0.98 -24.54
C LEU A 333 7.50 -0.05 -23.72
N PHE A 334 7.06 -1.31 -23.66
CA PHE A 334 7.84 -2.40 -23.08
C PHE A 334 8.98 -2.88 -23.99
N GLY A 335 8.93 -2.59 -25.30
CA GLY A 335 9.84 -3.16 -26.30
C GLY A 335 9.57 -4.65 -26.60
N GLU A 336 10.48 -5.27 -27.36
CA GLU A 336 10.34 -6.64 -27.89
C GLU A 336 10.68 -7.74 -26.86
N GLU A 337 11.60 -7.45 -25.93
CA GLU A 337 12.08 -8.37 -24.89
C GLU A 337 11.86 -7.85 -23.46
N GLY A 338 11.46 -6.59 -23.27
CA GLY A 338 11.21 -6.04 -21.94
C GLY A 338 9.96 -6.62 -21.27
N THR A 339 9.85 -6.42 -19.97
CA THR A 339 8.69 -6.81 -19.16
C THR A 339 8.22 -5.65 -18.29
N GLY A 340 7.02 -5.76 -17.73
CA GLY A 340 6.52 -4.78 -16.76
C GLY A 340 5.01 -4.67 -16.71
N THR A 341 4.54 -3.64 -16.00
CA THR A 341 3.12 -3.29 -15.88
C THR A 341 2.94 -1.79 -16.09
N GLN A 342 1.87 -1.42 -16.80
CA GLN A 342 1.44 -0.03 -17.03
C GLN A 342 -0.01 0.09 -16.57
N ILE A 343 -0.24 0.89 -15.54
CA ILE A 343 -1.55 1.14 -14.95
C ILE A 343 -1.96 2.57 -15.30
N TYR A 344 -3.13 2.72 -15.93
CA TYR A 344 -3.70 4.03 -16.26
C TYR A 344 -5.06 4.19 -15.60
N ILE A 345 -5.23 5.25 -14.82
CA ILE A 345 -6.42 5.54 -14.01
C ILE A 345 -6.98 6.89 -14.44
N TRP A 346 -8.27 6.97 -14.74
CA TRP A 346 -8.94 8.22 -15.13
C TRP A 346 -10.28 8.36 -14.41
N ASN A 347 -11.03 9.41 -14.76
CA ASN A 347 -12.19 9.87 -13.98
C ASN A 347 -11.79 10.03 -12.50
N LEU A 348 -10.67 10.75 -12.31
CA LEU A 348 -9.96 10.91 -11.05
C LEU A 348 -10.84 11.52 -9.95
N ASP A 349 -10.51 11.20 -8.70
CA ASP A 349 -11.18 11.69 -7.48
C ASP A 349 -11.31 13.23 -7.47
N ARG A 350 -12.51 13.72 -7.13
CA ARG A 350 -12.86 15.15 -7.15
C ARG A 350 -13.40 15.64 -5.82
N TRP A 351 -13.04 16.87 -5.48
CA TRP A 351 -13.60 17.65 -4.38
C TRP A 351 -14.44 18.79 -4.96
N GLY A 352 -15.76 18.58 -5.03
CA GLY A 352 -16.67 19.53 -5.69
C GLY A 352 -16.42 19.60 -7.20
N LYS A 353 -15.93 20.74 -7.68
CA LYS A 353 -15.59 20.93 -9.10
C LYS A 353 -14.18 20.44 -9.45
N ASP A 354 -13.24 20.59 -8.53
CA ASP A 354 -11.81 20.37 -8.76
C ASP A 354 -11.38 18.94 -8.45
N TYR A 355 -10.18 18.55 -8.90
CA TYR A 355 -9.59 17.26 -8.55
C TYR A 355 -8.97 17.29 -7.16
N THR A 356 -9.02 16.17 -6.43
CA THR A 356 -8.37 16.00 -5.12
C THR A 356 -6.84 16.13 -5.23
N LEU A 357 -6.30 15.75 -6.38
CA LEU A 357 -4.90 15.97 -6.75
C LEU A 357 -4.73 17.26 -7.58
N ASP A 358 -3.53 17.80 -7.52
CA ASP A 358 -3.00 18.90 -8.32
C ASP A 358 -1.64 18.47 -8.87
N TRP A 359 -1.20 18.99 -10.02
CA TRP A 359 0.06 18.53 -10.62
C TRP A 359 0.66 19.58 -11.56
N ASN A 360 1.99 19.68 -11.58
CA ASN A 360 2.75 20.50 -12.51
C ASN A 360 3.70 19.63 -13.35
N SER A 361 4.07 20.10 -14.54
CA SER A 361 4.95 19.38 -15.47
C SER A 361 6.44 19.59 -15.21
N GLY A 362 6.78 20.52 -14.31
CA GLY A 362 8.15 21.04 -14.14
C GLY A 362 8.70 21.82 -15.35
N ARG A 363 7.85 22.16 -16.34
CA ARG A 363 8.26 22.87 -17.55
C ARG A 363 7.98 24.36 -17.44
N THR A 364 9.04 25.16 -17.58
CA THR A 364 9.02 26.63 -17.55
C THR A 364 8.02 27.27 -18.53
N ASP A 365 7.72 26.56 -19.61
CA ASP A 365 6.86 27.03 -20.70
C ASP A 365 5.39 27.21 -20.28
N GLU A 366 4.97 26.55 -19.18
CA GLU A 366 3.61 26.64 -18.64
C GLU A 366 3.49 27.65 -17.47
N ASN A 367 4.61 28.05 -16.85
CA ASN A 367 4.63 29.09 -15.81
C ASN A 367 6.06 29.68 -15.61
N PRO A 368 6.36 30.90 -16.10
CA PRO A 368 7.72 31.47 -16.04
C PRO A 368 8.29 31.74 -14.65
N THR A 369 7.45 31.75 -13.61
CA THR A 369 7.83 32.00 -12.22
C THR A 369 8.22 30.74 -11.44
N ASP A 370 7.84 29.55 -11.91
CA ASP A 370 8.08 28.29 -11.20
C ASP A 370 9.26 27.54 -11.82
N LYS A 371 10.45 27.69 -11.21
CA LYS A 371 11.63 26.84 -11.50
C LYS A 371 11.48 25.45 -10.85
N GLY A 372 10.26 24.92 -10.83
CA GLY A 372 9.87 23.77 -10.04
C GLY A 372 10.28 22.44 -10.65
N HIS A 373 10.65 21.49 -9.79
CA HIS A 373 10.60 20.08 -10.15
C HIS A 373 9.13 19.65 -10.29
N GLY A 374 8.84 18.78 -11.25
CA GLY A 374 7.50 18.23 -11.46
C GLY A 374 7.07 17.36 -10.29
N ASP A 375 5.86 17.59 -9.78
CA ASP A 375 5.28 16.86 -8.64
C ASP A 375 3.76 16.65 -8.82
N ILE A 376 3.21 15.76 -8.01
CA ILE A 376 1.77 15.54 -7.82
C ILE A 376 1.45 15.88 -6.37
N LEU A 377 0.62 16.89 -6.16
CA LEU A 377 0.25 17.40 -4.85
C LEU A 377 -1.16 16.97 -4.45
N ILE A 378 -1.43 16.84 -3.15
CA ILE A 378 -2.81 16.86 -2.64
C ILE A 378 -3.27 18.32 -2.61
N ARG A 379 -4.34 18.67 -3.34
CA ARG A 379 -4.78 20.06 -3.55
C ARG A 379 -5.03 20.82 -2.25
N SER A 380 -5.51 20.14 -1.21
CA SER A 380 -5.80 20.74 0.10
C SER A 380 -4.55 21.14 0.91
N LYS A 381 -3.37 20.59 0.57
CA LYS A 381 -2.09 20.78 1.29
C LYS A 381 -2.19 20.62 2.82
N ARG A 382 -3.15 19.81 3.28
CA ARG A 382 -3.45 19.62 4.71
C ARG A 382 -2.50 18.61 5.34
N VAL A 383 -1.76 19.06 6.35
CA VAL A 383 -0.97 18.20 7.25
C VAL A 383 -1.87 17.17 7.95
N ARG A 384 -1.42 15.91 8.00
CA ARG A 384 -2.09 14.80 8.69
C ARG A 384 -2.09 15.08 10.20
N SER A 385 -3.25 14.94 10.83
CA SER A 385 -3.39 15.07 12.27
C SER A 385 -2.58 13.98 12.97
N ARG A 386 -1.76 14.38 13.94
CA ARG A 386 -0.95 13.51 14.82
C ARG A 386 -0.98 14.13 16.22
N PRO A 387 -1.11 13.36 17.32
CA PRO A 387 -0.92 13.88 18.68
C PRO A 387 0.43 14.61 18.81
N GLY A 388 0.51 15.68 19.60
CA GLY A 388 1.73 16.49 19.78
C GLY A 388 2.19 17.34 18.58
N GLN A 389 1.71 17.08 17.35
CA GLN A 389 2.21 17.78 16.16
C GLN A 389 1.71 19.24 16.06
N THR A 390 2.64 20.18 16.23
CA THR A 390 2.39 21.62 16.10
C THR A 390 2.79 22.19 14.74
N SER A 391 3.79 21.62 14.06
CA SER A 391 4.27 22.14 12.79
C SER A 391 3.29 21.90 11.64
N LYS A 392 3.11 22.96 10.84
CA LYS A 392 2.34 22.98 9.59
C LYS A 392 3.23 22.70 8.36
N GLN A 393 4.54 22.53 8.54
CA GLN A 393 5.50 22.28 7.46
C GLN A 393 5.83 20.78 7.36
N VAL A 394 4.88 19.98 6.87
CA VAL A 394 5.06 18.53 6.68
C VAL A 394 4.89 18.16 5.19
N PRO A 395 5.90 18.41 4.32
CA PRO A 395 5.74 18.22 2.88
C PRO A 395 5.31 16.82 2.46
N LEU A 396 5.78 15.77 3.15
CA LEU A 396 5.41 14.39 2.83
C LEU A 396 3.90 14.10 3.00
N ASP A 397 3.14 14.94 3.71
CA ASP A 397 1.69 14.75 3.83
C ASP A 397 0.93 15.17 2.57
N TYR A 398 1.54 15.97 1.67
CA TYR A 398 0.85 16.55 0.51
C TYR A 398 1.68 16.69 -0.78
N SER A 399 2.98 16.46 -0.77
CA SER A 399 3.86 16.35 -1.96
C SER A 399 4.22 14.89 -2.19
N LEU A 400 3.91 14.36 -3.38
CA LEU A 400 4.18 12.96 -3.69
C LEU A 400 5.69 12.73 -3.73
N HIS A 401 6.45 13.61 -4.38
CA HIS A 401 7.91 13.57 -4.39
C HIS A 401 8.48 13.50 -2.96
N SER A 402 8.06 14.39 -2.07
CA SER A 402 8.49 14.41 -0.65
C SER A 402 8.15 13.14 0.13
N TYR A 403 7.04 12.48 -0.18
CA TYR A 403 6.67 11.18 0.42
C TYR A 403 7.55 10.04 -0.13
N LEU A 404 7.78 10.04 -1.44
CA LEU A 404 8.54 8.99 -2.11
C LEU A 404 10.06 9.07 -1.86
N GLU A 405 10.57 10.19 -1.32
CA GLU A 405 11.93 10.23 -0.78
C GLU A 405 12.13 9.20 0.35
N VAL A 406 11.12 9.03 1.23
CA VAL A 406 11.24 8.27 2.50
C VAL A 406 10.34 7.03 2.57
N ILE A 407 9.57 6.72 1.51
CA ILE A 407 8.62 5.59 1.47
C ILE A 407 9.27 4.22 1.74
N PHE A 408 10.56 4.05 1.43
CA PHE A 408 11.32 2.82 1.67
C PHE A 408 12.57 3.09 2.53
N ARG A 409 12.80 2.28 3.58
CA ARG A 409 13.99 2.40 4.46
C ARG A 409 15.29 2.20 3.69
N ASN A 410 15.32 1.20 2.80
CA ASN A 410 16.44 0.96 1.89
C ASN A 410 15.93 1.06 0.43
N PRO A 411 15.93 2.27 -0.17
CA PRO A 411 15.39 2.46 -1.52
C PRO A 411 16.23 1.70 -2.55
N ARG A 412 15.58 0.90 -3.40
CA ARG A 412 16.22 0.16 -4.51
C ARG A 412 15.71 0.56 -5.89
N MET A 413 14.42 0.83 -6.03
CA MET A 413 13.76 1.24 -7.27
C MET A 413 14.04 2.73 -7.56
N LYS A 414 14.26 3.11 -8.83
CA LYS A 414 14.32 4.53 -9.26
C LYS A 414 12.89 4.99 -9.49
N ILE A 415 12.44 6.04 -8.81
CA ILE A 415 11.09 6.58 -9.03
C ILE A 415 11.18 7.95 -9.69
N THR A 416 10.31 8.21 -10.68
CA THR A 416 10.08 9.56 -11.22
C THR A 416 8.63 10.00 -10.96
N VAL A 417 8.45 11.29 -10.70
CA VAL A 417 7.14 11.95 -10.58
C VAL A 417 7.10 13.09 -11.59
N GLN A 418 6.13 13.10 -12.50
CA GLN A 418 6.01 14.08 -13.60
C GLN A 418 7.33 14.27 -14.38
N GLY A 419 8.06 13.18 -14.61
CA GLY A 419 9.36 13.16 -15.28
C GLY A 419 10.55 13.63 -14.42
N SER A 420 10.32 14.15 -13.21
CA SER A 420 11.36 14.53 -12.26
C SER A 420 11.76 13.36 -11.37
N LYS A 421 13.07 13.12 -11.25
CA LYS A 421 13.66 12.03 -10.45
C LYS A 421 13.47 12.31 -8.95
N VAL A 422 12.99 11.30 -8.21
CA VAL A 422 12.89 11.36 -6.74
C VAL A 422 14.28 11.13 -6.13
N LYS A 423 14.73 12.05 -5.26
CA LYS A 423 15.98 11.91 -4.49
C LYS A 423 15.74 10.99 -3.28
N ALA A 424 15.58 9.69 -3.53
CA ALA A 424 15.29 8.71 -2.47
C ALA A 424 16.35 8.72 -1.35
N ARG A 425 15.89 8.89 -0.10
CA ARG A 425 16.69 9.18 1.09
C ARG A 425 16.52 8.06 2.13
N PRO A 426 17.49 7.14 2.28
CA PRO A 426 17.50 6.22 3.42
C PRO A 426 17.63 7.05 4.70
N LEU A 427 16.54 7.10 5.49
CA LEU A 427 16.37 8.14 6.51
C LEU A 427 17.36 7.98 7.67
N ASP A 428 17.56 6.74 8.13
CA ASP A 428 18.56 6.34 9.12
C ASP A 428 20.00 6.75 8.73
N LYS A 429 20.34 6.60 7.45
CA LYS A 429 21.62 7.00 6.85
C LYS A 429 21.76 8.51 6.62
N SER A 430 20.73 9.32 6.91
CA SER A 430 20.71 10.77 6.64
C SER A 430 20.74 11.66 7.90
N LEU A 431 20.94 11.07 9.07
CA LEU A 431 20.97 11.77 10.35
C LEU A 431 22.40 12.17 10.76
N ASN A 432 22.49 13.05 11.75
CA ASN A 432 23.72 13.55 12.38
C ASN A 432 23.70 13.23 13.88
N THR A 433 24.85 12.93 14.47
CA THR A 433 24.98 12.48 15.87
C THR A 433 24.19 11.18 16.13
N THR A 434 24.26 10.24 15.19
CA THR A 434 23.38 9.05 15.20
C THR A 434 23.75 8.03 16.28
N SER A 435 22.76 7.67 17.10
CA SER A 435 22.80 6.56 18.07
C SER A 435 21.95 5.39 17.56
N VAL A 436 22.41 4.15 17.79
CA VAL A 436 21.64 2.92 17.53
C VAL A 436 21.41 2.22 18.86
N ILE A 437 20.13 2.11 19.25
CA ILE A 437 19.67 1.53 20.51
C ILE A 437 18.94 0.22 20.19
N SER A 438 19.24 -0.83 20.94
CA SER A 438 18.56 -2.13 20.86
C SER A 438 17.68 -2.33 22.08
N GLY A 439 16.43 -2.76 21.87
CA GLY A 439 15.48 -3.12 22.93
C GLY A 439 15.01 -4.56 22.80
N ASP A 440 14.32 -5.07 23.81
CA ASP A 440 13.55 -6.32 23.78
C ASP A 440 12.10 -6.01 24.17
N ILE A 441 11.16 -6.48 23.35
CA ILE A 441 9.72 -6.29 23.53
C ILE A 441 9.08 -7.68 23.39
N ALA A 442 8.51 -8.20 24.49
CA ALA A 442 8.06 -9.58 24.68
C ALA A 442 9.00 -10.68 24.12
N GLY A 443 10.31 -10.57 24.36
CA GLY A 443 11.30 -11.56 23.91
C GLY A 443 11.70 -11.44 22.43
N ARG A 444 11.38 -10.30 21.80
CA ARG A 444 11.73 -9.97 20.41
C ARG A 444 12.59 -8.72 20.38
N THR A 445 13.75 -8.79 19.73
CA THR A 445 14.67 -7.67 19.60
C THR A 445 14.12 -6.60 18.65
N ILE A 446 14.28 -5.33 19.00
CA ILE A 446 14.06 -4.17 18.12
C ILE A 446 15.33 -3.32 18.03
N GLU A 447 15.62 -2.78 16.85
CA GLU A 447 16.64 -1.74 16.65
C GLU A 447 15.99 -0.40 16.31
N LEU A 448 16.35 0.63 17.06
CA LEU A 448 15.98 2.03 16.81
C LEU A 448 17.23 2.85 16.49
N THR A 449 17.24 3.51 15.34
CA THR A 449 18.25 4.50 14.97
C THR A 449 17.71 5.90 15.29
N ILE A 450 18.35 6.65 16.18
CA ILE A 450 17.98 8.01 16.56
C ILE A 450 19.08 8.98 16.12
N GLY A 451 18.71 10.15 15.60
CA GLY A 451 19.68 11.21 15.29
C GLY A 451 19.02 12.54 14.96
N MET A 452 19.84 13.58 14.81
CA MET A 452 19.39 14.93 14.45
C MET A 452 19.21 15.10 12.94
N SER A 453 18.19 15.86 12.54
CA SER A 453 18.00 16.33 11.16
C SER A 453 17.87 17.85 11.11
N LYS A 454 18.80 18.53 10.42
CA LYS A 454 18.76 20.00 10.22
C LYS A 454 17.46 20.46 9.55
N VAL A 455 17.04 19.73 8.51
CA VAL A 455 15.84 20.05 7.72
C VAL A 455 14.58 19.98 8.57
N GLU A 456 14.47 18.98 9.45
CA GLU A 456 13.31 18.84 10.32
C GLU A 456 13.39 19.76 11.56
N TRP A 457 14.59 20.09 12.06
CA TRP A 457 14.79 21.17 13.04
C TRP A 457 14.28 22.53 12.55
N GLU A 458 14.59 22.87 11.29
CA GLU A 458 14.12 24.10 10.62
C GLU A 458 12.60 24.10 10.41
N ARG A 459 12.02 22.93 10.09
CA ARG A 459 10.57 22.72 9.92
C ARG A 459 9.79 22.53 11.23
N THR A 460 10.43 22.62 12.41
CA THR A 460 9.84 22.27 13.73
C THR A 460 9.19 20.87 13.77
N ASN A 461 9.78 19.92 13.05
CA ASN A 461 9.37 18.51 13.00
C ASN A 461 10.32 17.62 13.81
N CYS A 462 9.79 16.49 14.27
CA CYS A 462 10.52 15.45 15.00
C CYS A 462 9.66 14.17 15.09
N GLY A 463 10.22 13.11 15.68
CA GLY A 463 9.50 11.86 16.00
C GLY A 463 9.93 10.66 15.16
N VAL A 464 9.26 9.54 15.39
CA VAL A 464 9.66 8.22 14.87
C VAL A 464 9.03 7.93 13.50
N PHE A 465 9.81 7.30 12.62
CA PHE A 465 9.38 6.70 11.36
C PHE A 465 9.41 5.17 11.51
N LEU A 466 8.22 4.56 11.45
CA LEU A 466 8.04 3.12 11.60
C LEU A 466 7.85 2.47 10.23
N TYR A 467 8.76 1.54 9.92
CA TYR A 467 8.73 0.74 8.71
C TYR A 467 8.26 -0.69 9.01
N TRP A 468 7.64 -1.32 8.02
CA TRP A 468 7.32 -2.75 7.98
C TRP A 468 7.76 -3.28 6.62
N ARG A 469 8.56 -4.34 6.61
CA ARG A 469 9.22 -4.94 5.44
C ARG A 469 9.95 -3.88 4.61
N GLY A 470 10.61 -2.93 5.27
CA GLY A 470 11.30 -1.79 4.67
C GLY A 470 10.39 -0.73 4.05
N ARG A 471 9.08 -0.73 4.31
CA ARG A 471 8.05 0.18 3.76
C ARG A 471 7.39 1.02 4.86
N LEU A 472 7.31 2.33 4.68
CA LEU A 472 6.91 3.31 5.70
C LEU A 472 5.42 3.23 6.08
N ILE A 473 5.09 2.88 7.33
CA ILE A 473 3.70 2.78 7.80
C ILE A 473 3.30 4.06 8.56
N GLU A 474 4.13 4.54 9.49
CA GLU A 474 3.90 5.78 10.24
C GLU A 474 5.12 6.72 10.16
N SER A 475 4.86 8.03 10.10
CA SER A 475 5.88 9.09 9.97
C SER A 475 5.62 10.21 10.96
N TYR A 476 6.69 10.77 11.54
CA TYR A 476 6.61 11.76 12.62
C TYR A 476 5.71 11.31 13.78
N LYS A 477 5.78 10.02 14.15
CA LYS A 477 5.04 9.47 15.30
C LYS A 477 5.60 10.11 16.57
N ARG A 478 4.72 10.64 17.42
CA ARG A 478 5.11 11.29 18.68
C ARG A 478 5.02 10.28 19.82
N VAL A 479 6.06 10.27 20.65
CA VAL A 479 6.29 9.37 21.78
C VAL A 479 7.03 10.17 22.86
N GLY A 480 6.93 9.76 24.12
CA GLY A 480 7.61 10.43 25.24
C GLY A 480 7.24 11.92 25.38
N GLY A 481 8.19 12.73 25.83
CA GLY A 481 8.02 14.17 26.05
C GLY A 481 7.58 14.95 24.80
N GLN A 482 7.83 14.42 23.59
CA GLN A 482 7.38 15.01 22.32
C GLN A 482 5.86 15.05 22.14
N MET A 483 5.10 14.29 22.94
CA MET A 483 3.64 14.35 22.93
C MET A 483 3.09 15.57 23.68
N HIS A 484 3.88 16.14 24.59
CA HIS A 484 3.43 17.15 25.56
C HIS A 484 4.02 18.55 25.33
N ASN A 485 5.22 18.64 24.73
CA ASN A 485 5.86 19.91 24.40
C ASN A 485 6.32 19.96 22.94
N ALA A 486 6.08 21.09 22.29
CA ALA A 486 6.35 21.32 20.87
C ALA A 486 7.85 21.40 20.52
N ASP A 487 8.67 21.88 21.46
CA ASP A 487 10.12 22.01 21.28
C ASP A 487 10.93 20.83 21.87
N THR A 488 10.30 19.98 22.72
CA THR A 488 10.96 18.75 23.21
C THR A 488 11.19 17.78 22.06
N GLY A 489 12.42 17.30 21.94
CA GLY A 489 12.85 16.43 20.84
C GLY A 489 12.90 17.14 19.48
N ARG A 490 12.86 18.48 19.39
CA ARG A 490 12.89 19.22 18.12
C ARG A 490 14.03 18.74 17.21
N GLY A 491 13.73 18.44 15.95
CA GLY A 491 14.71 17.95 14.98
C GLY A 491 15.25 16.54 15.23
N VAL A 492 14.90 15.87 16.34
CA VAL A 492 15.22 14.46 16.59
C VAL A 492 14.32 13.57 15.76
N ILE A 493 14.92 12.67 14.99
CA ILE A 493 14.22 11.67 14.16
C ILE A 493 14.62 10.28 14.63
N GLY A 494 13.61 9.45 14.92
CA GLY A 494 13.79 8.02 15.15
C GLY A 494 13.45 7.22 13.90
N VAL A 495 14.14 6.12 13.64
CA VAL A 495 13.90 5.20 12.52
C VAL A 495 14.00 3.76 13.01
N ALA A 496 12.92 3.00 12.86
CA ALA A 496 12.87 1.57 13.18
C ALA A 496 12.13 0.79 12.09
N ASP A 497 12.54 -0.45 11.85
CA ASP A 497 11.74 -1.41 11.08
C ASP A 497 11.23 -2.48 12.05
N ILE A 498 9.91 -2.54 12.23
CA ILE A 498 9.28 -3.33 13.29
C ILE A 498 8.64 -4.62 12.76
N THR A 499 9.11 -5.10 11.60
CA THR A 499 8.63 -6.37 10.99
C THR A 499 8.67 -7.53 11.97
N GLU A 500 9.77 -7.68 12.72
CA GLU A 500 9.97 -8.80 13.64
C GLU A 500 9.07 -8.69 14.88
N LEU A 501 8.57 -7.50 15.25
CA LEU A 501 7.54 -7.35 16.27
C LEU A 501 6.14 -7.63 15.73
N VAL A 502 5.83 -7.13 14.53
CA VAL A 502 4.45 -6.97 14.03
C VAL A 502 3.91 -8.18 13.25
N ASP A 503 4.77 -9.01 12.66
CA ASP A 503 4.37 -10.28 12.04
C ASP A 503 4.43 -11.44 13.07
N ASP A 504 3.57 -12.44 12.93
CA ASP A 504 3.59 -13.66 13.78
C ASP A 504 4.02 -14.92 12.99
N GLU A 505 4.24 -16.03 13.70
CA GLU A 505 4.73 -17.30 13.12
C GLU A 505 3.72 -17.95 12.15
N ASP A 506 2.41 -17.72 12.35
CA ASP A 506 1.34 -18.13 11.44
C ASP A 506 1.24 -17.23 10.19
N GLY A 507 2.04 -16.16 10.12
CA GLY A 507 2.03 -15.18 9.04
C GLY A 507 0.83 -14.24 9.10
N ASN A 508 0.23 -13.98 10.26
CA ASN A 508 -0.58 -12.78 10.47
C ASN A 508 0.33 -11.55 10.64
N SER A 509 -0.26 -10.38 10.85
CA SER A 509 0.44 -9.10 10.96
C SER A 509 -0.53 -8.05 11.47
N TRP A 510 -0.07 -7.17 12.36
CA TRP A 510 -0.88 -6.09 12.94
C TRP A 510 -0.86 -4.79 12.11
N VAL A 511 -0.39 -4.83 10.84
CA VAL A 511 -0.51 -3.68 9.91
C VAL A 511 -1.94 -3.54 9.39
N LEU A 512 -2.50 -2.32 9.42
CA LEU A 512 -3.83 -2.03 8.89
C LEU A 512 -3.92 -2.25 7.37
N ASN A 513 -5.12 -2.57 6.87
CA ASN A 513 -5.36 -2.87 5.45
C ASN A 513 -5.04 -1.72 4.46
N SER A 514 -4.82 -0.50 4.96
CA SER A 514 -4.42 0.69 4.20
C SER A 514 -2.90 0.94 4.21
N LYS A 515 -2.14 0.21 5.05
CA LYS A 515 -0.71 0.40 5.33
C LYS A 515 -0.34 1.82 5.81
N GLN A 516 -1.24 2.49 6.54
CA GLN A 516 -1.07 3.87 7.05
C GLN A 516 -1.00 3.98 8.59
N GLY A 517 -0.96 2.83 9.27
CA GLY A 517 -0.91 2.69 10.72
C GLY A 517 -0.96 1.22 11.13
N PHE A 518 -0.83 0.96 12.42
CA PHE A 518 -0.90 -0.38 13.02
C PHE A 518 -2.23 -0.59 13.76
N GLN A 519 -2.56 -1.83 14.10
CA GLN A 519 -3.69 -2.19 14.94
C GLN A 519 -3.36 -1.87 16.40
N ASP A 520 -4.31 -1.27 17.10
CA ASP A 520 -4.30 -1.06 18.54
C ASP A 520 -4.21 -2.41 19.29
N CYS A 521 -3.11 -2.60 20.03
CA CYS A 521 -2.82 -3.79 20.83
C CYS A 521 -1.74 -3.51 21.88
N GLU A 522 -1.68 -4.36 22.91
CA GLU A 522 -0.71 -4.32 24.02
C GLU A 522 0.74 -4.22 23.54
N MET A 523 1.12 -5.02 22.54
CA MET A 523 2.46 -5.00 21.93
C MET A 523 2.81 -3.68 21.22
N TYR A 524 1.81 -2.94 20.75
CA TYR A 524 2.00 -1.63 20.15
C TYR A 524 2.12 -0.52 21.21
N ALA A 525 1.44 -0.67 22.34
CA ALA A 525 1.58 0.22 23.49
C ALA A 525 2.95 0.07 24.18
N GLU A 526 3.43 -1.17 24.40
CA GLU A 526 4.80 -1.43 24.89
C GLU A 526 5.86 -0.80 23.96
N LEU A 527 5.64 -0.87 22.64
CA LEU A 527 6.49 -0.20 21.66
C LEU A 527 6.43 1.32 21.77
N GLU A 528 5.24 1.93 21.94
CA GLU A 528 5.12 3.39 22.14
C GLU A 528 5.83 3.87 23.42
N GLU A 529 5.76 3.09 24.50
CA GLU A 529 6.46 3.37 25.76
C GLU A 529 7.99 3.25 25.61
N TRP A 530 8.49 2.14 25.05
CA TRP A 530 9.92 1.93 24.83
C TRP A 530 10.53 2.97 23.87
N LEU A 531 9.83 3.30 22.79
CA LEU A 531 10.21 4.39 21.88
C LEU A 531 10.22 5.74 22.60
N GLY A 532 9.28 5.99 23.52
CA GLY A 532 9.23 7.19 24.34
C GLY A 532 10.48 7.37 25.17
N SER A 533 10.75 6.41 26.06
CA SER A 533 11.94 6.41 26.93
C SER A 533 13.24 6.54 26.14
N SER A 534 13.38 5.79 25.04
CA SER A 534 14.59 5.83 24.18
C SER A 534 14.81 7.19 23.50
N MET A 535 13.73 7.86 23.09
CA MET A 535 13.80 9.17 22.43
C MET A 535 14.03 10.31 23.43
N ASP A 536 13.52 10.19 24.66
CA ASP A 536 13.75 11.15 25.73
C ASP A 536 15.16 11.02 26.32
N GLU A 537 15.69 9.80 26.56
CA GLU A 537 17.08 9.57 27.00
C GLU A 537 18.09 10.15 25.99
N TYR A 538 17.86 9.92 24.69
CA TYR A 538 18.68 10.53 23.63
C TYR A 538 18.59 12.05 23.64
N TRP A 539 17.41 12.63 23.88
CA TRP A 539 17.23 14.08 23.95
C TRP A 539 17.98 14.68 25.13
N GLU A 540 17.81 14.15 26.35
CA GLU A 540 18.52 14.61 27.55
C GLU A 540 20.04 14.52 27.39
N THR A 541 20.55 13.43 26.82
CA THR A 541 21.99 13.23 26.58
C THR A 541 22.57 14.24 25.56
N ASN A 542 21.78 14.65 24.57
CA ASN A 542 22.28 15.43 23.43
C ASN A 542 21.87 16.91 23.44
N PHE A 543 20.95 17.35 24.30
CA PHE A 543 20.33 18.69 24.27
C PHE A 543 21.33 19.86 24.32
N ASP A 544 22.24 19.88 25.29
CA ASP A 544 23.19 21.01 25.49
C ASP A 544 24.10 21.24 24.27
N ASN A 545 24.41 20.17 23.53
CA ASN A 545 25.20 20.25 22.29
C ASN A 545 24.45 20.97 21.15
N VAL A 546 23.12 21.06 21.22
CA VAL A 546 22.26 21.72 20.23
C VAL A 546 22.13 23.22 20.54
N GLU A 547 22.00 23.63 21.80
CA GLU A 547 21.87 25.05 22.17
C GLU A 547 23.20 25.82 22.06
N LEU A 548 24.32 25.22 22.49
CA LEU A 548 25.65 25.86 22.41
C LEU A 548 26.14 26.07 20.98
N GLY A 549 25.55 25.38 20.00
CA GLY A 549 25.89 25.45 18.59
C GLY A 549 24.83 26.13 17.71
N LYS A 550 24.72 27.47 17.76
CA LYS A 550 23.87 28.24 16.83
C LYS A 550 24.03 27.71 15.39
N ALA A 551 22.94 27.16 14.83
CA ALA A 551 22.95 26.07 13.84
C ALA A 551 23.40 26.41 12.40
N ALA A 552 24.45 27.22 12.24
CA ALA A 552 24.88 27.79 10.97
C ALA A 552 25.92 26.95 10.18
N GLY A 553 26.53 25.90 10.75
CA GLY A 553 27.68 25.24 10.08
C GLY A 553 28.06 23.80 10.43
N ARG A 554 27.33 23.07 11.29
CA ARG A 554 27.69 21.68 11.68
C ARG A 554 26.47 20.76 11.83
N CYS A 555 25.76 20.50 10.73
CA CYS A 555 24.70 19.50 10.70
C CYS A 555 24.55 18.92 9.27
N LYS A 556 25.67 18.40 8.74
CA LYS A 556 25.66 17.41 7.65
C LYS A 556 25.38 16.02 8.28
N PRO A 557 24.89 15.03 7.50
CA PRO A 557 24.80 13.66 7.99
C PRO A 557 26.17 13.12 8.45
N ASP A 558 26.18 12.16 9.39
CA ASP A 558 27.43 11.55 9.89
C ASP A 558 28.28 10.93 8.77
N HIS A 559 27.60 10.46 7.72
CA HIS A 559 28.18 9.91 6.50
C HIS A 559 27.32 10.31 5.30
N GLU A 560 27.93 10.80 4.22
CA GLU A 560 27.20 10.98 2.95
C GLU A 560 27.13 9.66 2.19
N TRP A 561 25.96 9.36 1.61
CA TRP A 561 25.68 8.09 0.93
C TRP A 561 25.19 8.31 -0.50
N VAL A 562 25.72 7.54 -1.45
CA VAL A 562 25.28 7.51 -2.85
C VAL A 562 24.81 6.12 -3.26
N GLN A 563 23.81 6.04 -4.14
CA GLN A 563 23.37 4.79 -4.76
C GLN A 563 24.04 4.59 -6.13
N CYS A 564 24.65 3.42 -6.33
CA CYS A 564 25.14 3.01 -7.64
C CYS A 564 23.99 2.79 -8.64
N TYR A 565 24.02 3.56 -9.74
CA TYR A 565 23.02 3.50 -10.81
C TYR A 565 22.85 2.10 -11.41
N GLY A 566 23.95 1.37 -11.57
CA GLY A 566 23.99 0.00 -12.10
C GLY A 566 23.55 -1.05 -11.06
N CYS A 567 24.36 -1.31 -10.04
CA CYS A 567 24.11 -2.43 -9.11
C CYS A 567 23.19 -2.12 -7.93
N ARG A 568 22.58 -0.92 -7.90
CA ARG A 568 21.60 -0.42 -6.91
C ARG A 568 22.08 -0.45 -5.44
N LYS A 569 23.37 -0.73 -5.20
CA LYS A 569 23.99 -0.73 -3.86
C LYS A 569 24.27 0.69 -3.36
N TRP A 570 24.12 0.88 -2.07
CA TRP A 570 24.52 2.10 -1.36
C TRP A 570 26.01 2.07 -1.01
N ARG A 571 26.66 3.24 -1.10
CA ARG A 571 28.08 3.46 -0.87
C ARG A 571 28.29 4.72 -0.03
N VAL A 572 29.21 4.64 0.93
CA VAL A 572 29.67 5.80 1.70
C VAL A 572 30.63 6.62 0.84
N LEU A 573 30.44 7.94 0.81
CA LEU A 573 31.38 8.89 0.22
C LEU A 573 32.52 9.19 1.19
N THR A 574 33.74 9.29 0.68
CA THR A 574 34.88 9.75 1.48
C THR A 574 34.78 11.25 1.75
N ALA A 575 35.24 11.70 2.93
CA ALA A 575 35.24 13.10 3.31
C ALA A 575 35.81 14.02 2.20
N GLY A 576 35.09 15.11 1.90
CA GLY A 576 35.43 16.06 0.83
C GLY A 576 34.63 15.91 -0.47
N PHE A 577 33.87 14.83 -0.65
CA PHE A 577 32.88 14.69 -1.73
C PHE A 577 31.47 14.98 -1.21
N ASP A 578 30.67 15.70 -2.00
CA ASP A 578 29.27 15.99 -1.71
C ASP A 578 28.35 15.24 -2.69
N THR A 579 27.24 14.68 -2.22
CA THR A 579 26.22 14.06 -3.09
C THR A 579 25.74 14.96 -4.22
N GLU A 580 25.68 16.29 -4.03
CA GLU A 580 25.27 17.24 -5.06
C GLU A 580 26.36 17.51 -6.13
N SER A 581 27.61 17.13 -5.86
CA SER A 581 28.72 17.22 -6.81
C SER A 581 28.82 16.02 -7.77
N LEU A 582 28.02 14.97 -7.54
CA LEU A 582 28.09 13.72 -8.30
C LEU A 582 27.09 13.70 -9.48
N PRO A 583 27.43 13.04 -10.60
CA PRO A 583 26.54 12.94 -11.75
C PRO A 583 25.31 12.07 -11.45
N ASP A 584 24.19 12.40 -12.10
CA ASP A 584 22.88 11.73 -11.96
C ASP A 584 22.90 10.21 -12.17
N GLN A 585 23.90 9.72 -12.92
CA GLN A 585 24.20 8.31 -13.16
C GLN A 585 25.58 7.97 -12.59
N TRP A 586 25.72 8.02 -11.27
CA TRP A 586 26.94 7.59 -10.58
C TRP A 586 27.05 6.06 -10.51
N PHE A 587 28.24 5.51 -10.75
CA PHE A 587 28.51 4.05 -10.71
C PHE A 587 29.65 3.75 -9.72
N CYS A 588 29.66 2.56 -9.12
CA CYS A 588 30.72 2.13 -8.18
C CYS A 588 32.14 2.35 -8.70
N LEU A 589 32.37 2.18 -10.01
CA LEU A 589 33.68 2.35 -10.65
C LEU A 589 34.19 3.80 -10.71
N MET A 590 33.37 4.77 -10.31
CA MET A 590 33.67 6.21 -10.38
C MET A 590 34.19 6.74 -9.03
N PRO A 591 34.91 7.87 -9.03
CA PRO A 591 35.24 8.58 -7.79
C PRO A 591 33.99 8.97 -6.98
N PRO A 592 34.05 8.97 -5.63
CA PRO A 592 35.22 8.58 -4.82
C PRO A 592 35.43 7.06 -4.65
N PHE A 593 34.40 6.22 -4.86
CA PHE A 593 34.44 4.81 -4.47
C PHE A 593 35.42 3.96 -5.31
N ASN A 594 35.54 4.22 -6.62
CA ASN A 594 36.48 3.56 -7.54
C ASN A 594 36.51 2.01 -7.46
N GLY A 595 35.38 1.40 -7.08
CA GLY A 595 35.26 0.00 -6.68
C GLY A 595 34.34 -0.83 -7.57
N LYS A 596 34.34 -2.16 -7.36
CA LYS A 596 33.54 -3.10 -8.17
C LYS A 596 32.14 -3.30 -7.61
N CYS A 597 31.16 -3.50 -8.50
CA CYS A 597 29.75 -3.79 -8.15
C CYS A 597 29.55 -5.10 -7.36
N THR A 598 30.54 -5.99 -7.38
CA THR A 598 30.61 -7.25 -6.62
C THR A 598 30.87 -7.07 -5.13
N ILE A 599 31.46 -5.94 -4.72
CA ILE A 599 31.75 -5.66 -3.30
C ILE A 599 30.42 -5.61 -2.52
N PRO A 600 30.32 -6.26 -1.34
CA PRO A 600 29.12 -6.22 -0.47
C PRO A 600 28.66 -4.79 -0.17
N GLU A 601 27.39 -4.62 0.24
CA GLU A 601 26.90 -3.33 0.73
C GLU A 601 27.49 -3.03 2.11
N GLN A 602 27.85 -1.76 2.34
CA GLN A 602 28.30 -1.27 3.65
C GLN A 602 27.08 -1.11 4.57
N GLN A 603 27.17 -1.65 5.78
CA GLN A 603 26.14 -1.48 6.80
C GLN A 603 26.55 -0.42 7.82
N MET A 604 25.57 0.18 8.49
CA MET A 604 25.81 0.93 9.72
C MET A 604 25.97 -0.08 10.85
N GLY A 605 27.13 -0.08 11.52
CA GLY A 605 27.33 -0.74 12.81
C GLY A 605 27.64 0.30 13.88
N HIS A 606 27.48 -0.05 15.16
CA HIS A 606 27.73 0.85 16.29
C HIS A 606 29.12 1.51 16.18
N GLY A 607 29.14 2.82 15.88
CA GLY A 607 30.37 3.62 15.75
C GLY A 607 31.34 3.22 14.64
N THR A 608 31.04 2.24 13.77
CA THR A 608 31.96 1.78 12.71
C THR A 608 31.22 1.10 11.56
N ILE A 609 31.54 1.51 10.33
CA ILE A 609 31.01 0.88 9.10
C ILE A 609 31.63 -0.50 8.90
N THR A 610 30.82 -1.55 9.05
CA THR A 610 31.26 -2.93 8.78
C THR A 610 30.98 -3.32 7.33
N ILE A 611 31.97 -4.00 6.72
CA ILE A 611 31.83 -4.65 5.40
C ILE A 611 31.40 -6.09 5.66
N GLY A 612 30.15 -6.43 5.33
CA GLY A 612 29.60 -7.76 5.59
C GLY A 612 30.24 -8.84 4.72
N GLU A 613 31.06 -9.72 5.32
CA GLU A 613 31.45 -10.99 4.71
C GLU A 613 30.24 -11.92 4.62
N LYS A 614 29.95 -12.46 3.43
CA LYS A 614 29.08 -13.63 3.30
C LYS A 614 29.84 -14.87 3.76
N ARG A 615 29.52 -15.37 4.95
CA ARG A 615 29.86 -16.75 5.34
C ARG A 615 28.64 -17.64 5.14
N SER A 616 28.70 -18.52 4.15
CA SER A 616 27.74 -19.61 3.97
C SER A 616 27.75 -20.49 5.21
N GLY A 617 26.58 -20.74 5.79
CA GLY A 617 26.48 -21.44 7.07
C GLY A 617 26.84 -22.93 6.99
N ASN A 618 27.03 -23.53 8.16
CA ASN A 618 26.81 -24.95 8.35
C ASN A 618 26.14 -25.18 9.71
N VAL A 619 25.26 -26.18 9.81
CA VAL A 619 24.46 -26.43 11.03
C VAL A 619 25.24 -27.33 11.98
N GLY A 620 25.38 -26.91 13.24
CA GLY A 620 26.07 -27.70 14.27
C GLY A 620 25.62 -27.35 15.69
N ARG A 621 24.68 -28.12 16.23
CA ARG A 621 24.41 -28.12 17.67
C ARG A 621 25.61 -28.71 18.41
N ASN A 622 26.09 -28.04 19.45
CA ASN A 622 26.09 -28.59 20.82
C ASN A 622 26.56 -27.56 21.86
N ARG A 623 25.86 -27.51 23.00
CA ARG A 623 26.38 -26.91 24.24
C ARG A 623 27.18 -28.00 24.99
N ILE A 624 28.42 -27.71 25.38
CA ILE A 624 29.09 -28.35 26.52
C ILE A 624 29.74 -27.23 27.35
N ILE A 625 29.64 -27.36 28.67
CA ILE A 625 30.29 -26.48 29.65
C ILE A 625 31.45 -27.25 30.26
N GLN A 626 32.65 -26.65 30.34
CA GLN A 626 33.58 -26.95 31.43
C GLN A 626 34.59 -25.81 31.67
N ARG A 627 35.16 -25.80 32.87
CA ARG A 627 36.15 -24.83 33.36
C ARG A 627 37.53 -25.50 33.46
N GLU A 628 38.53 -24.71 33.85
CA GLU A 628 39.76 -25.15 34.56
C GLU A 628 40.76 -25.98 33.72
N SER A 629 42.07 -26.00 34.01
CA SER A 629 42.92 -25.12 34.83
C SER A 629 44.41 -25.24 34.41
N THR A 630 45.33 -24.63 35.15
CA THR A 630 46.74 -24.43 34.80
C THR A 630 47.72 -25.51 35.29
N ALA A 631 48.64 -25.95 34.41
CA ALA A 631 50.00 -26.44 34.76
C ALA A 631 50.91 -26.25 33.52
N LYS A 632 52.03 -25.52 33.55
CA LYS A 632 53.32 -25.71 34.26
C LYS A 632 54.18 -26.88 33.76
N VAL A 633 55.35 -26.53 33.20
CA VAL A 633 56.62 -27.27 33.31
C VAL A 633 57.73 -26.24 33.51
N ASP A 634 58.63 -26.46 34.47
CA ASP A 634 59.71 -25.54 34.86
C ASP A 634 61.07 -25.97 34.27
N THR A 635 62.02 -25.02 34.13
CA THR A 635 63.43 -25.23 34.56
C THR A 635 64.20 -23.91 34.75
N ASN A 636 64.66 -23.67 35.98
CA ASN A 636 66.04 -23.33 36.43
C ASN A 636 67.04 -22.69 35.42
N LYS A 637 67.92 -21.72 35.78
CA LYS A 637 68.30 -21.11 37.09
C LYS A 637 69.27 -19.91 36.90
N ILE A 638 69.52 -19.15 37.98
CA ILE A 638 70.63 -18.17 38.21
C ILE A 638 70.54 -16.86 37.40
N GLY A 639 70.73 -15.66 37.99
CA GLY A 639 70.85 -15.32 39.41
C GLY A 639 71.22 -13.83 39.71
N ASN A 640 70.99 -13.42 40.95
CA ASN A 640 71.54 -12.30 41.74
C ASN A 640 71.43 -10.82 41.27
N ASN A 641 70.85 -9.99 42.17
CA ASN A 641 71.33 -8.68 42.70
C ASN A 641 71.55 -7.47 41.74
N GLU A 642 71.43 -6.19 42.12
CA GLU A 642 70.81 -5.50 43.28
C GLU A 642 70.53 -4.01 42.94
N PHE A 643 70.07 -3.23 43.93
CA PHE A 643 69.84 -1.77 43.86
C PHE A 643 71.09 -0.93 43.48
N SER A 644 70.87 0.16 42.74
CA SER A 644 71.21 1.54 43.20
C SER A 644 70.65 2.64 42.27
N GLN A 645 70.57 3.87 42.78
CA GLN A 645 70.30 5.12 42.04
C GLN A 645 71.59 5.92 41.91
N ASP A 646 71.74 6.74 40.86
CA ASP A 646 71.93 8.21 40.94
C ASP A 646 72.26 8.86 39.57
N GLU A 647 72.37 10.20 39.56
CA GLU A 647 72.50 11.09 38.38
C GLU A 647 73.97 11.11 37.84
N ASP A 648 74.35 11.66 36.66
CA ASP A 648 74.27 13.10 36.32
C ASP A 648 74.81 13.44 34.88
N VAL A 649 74.11 14.35 34.18
CA VAL A 649 74.63 15.48 33.33
C VAL A 649 75.46 15.33 32.01
N LYS A 650 75.11 16.24 31.05
CA LYS A 650 75.80 16.70 29.79
C LYS A 650 75.93 15.71 28.61
N ASN A 651 75.44 16.06 27.41
CA ASN A 651 76.06 17.13 26.60
C ASN A 651 75.10 17.79 25.56
N VAL A 652 75.51 18.92 24.95
CA VAL A 652 74.64 19.78 24.10
C VAL A 652 75.32 20.24 22.79
N LYS A 653 74.59 20.21 21.67
CA LYS A 653 74.75 21.10 20.49
C LYS A 653 73.36 21.39 19.90
N LEU A 654 72.67 22.50 20.18
CA LEU A 654 72.86 23.92 19.81
C LEU A 654 72.57 24.29 18.34
N ILE A 655 71.72 25.30 18.21
CA ILE A 655 71.07 25.91 17.03
C ILE A 655 72.02 26.97 16.38
N PRO A 656 71.65 27.64 15.27
CA PRO A 656 71.01 28.96 15.44
C PRO A 656 69.92 29.36 14.42
N THR A 657 69.01 30.24 14.86
CA THR A 657 67.98 30.93 14.05
C THR A 657 68.22 32.44 14.07
N ILE A 658 68.27 33.12 12.91
CA ILE A 658 68.51 34.59 12.77
C ILE A 658 67.79 35.10 11.49
N VAL A 659 67.13 36.26 11.40
CA VAL A 659 66.42 37.16 12.37
C VAL A 659 65.49 38.13 11.60
N ASN A 660 64.50 38.72 12.29
CA ASN A 660 63.51 39.71 11.83
C ASN A 660 64.02 40.96 11.07
N LYS A 661 63.09 41.68 10.40
CA LYS A 661 62.91 43.14 10.61
C LYS A 661 61.50 43.66 10.27
N ARG A 662 61.11 44.78 10.89
CA ARG A 662 59.81 45.50 10.78
C ARG A 662 59.99 46.91 10.19
N LYS A 663 58.94 47.48 9.57
CA LYS A 663 58.35 48.83 9.79
C LYS A 663 57.12 49.02 8.85
N ASN A 664 55.93 49.46 9.33
CA ASN A 664 55.43 50.86 9.49
C ASN A 664 55.23 51.57 8.11
N THR A 665 54.22 52.41 7.79
CA THR A 665 52.99 53.01 8.43
C THR A 665 52.23 53.79 7.31
N SER A 666 50.97 54.29 7.37
CA SER A 666 49.81 54.24 8.29
C SER A 666 48.60 55.02 7.69
N ASN A 667 47.36 54.65 8.04
CA ASN A 667 46.09 55.43 7.93
C ASN A 667 45.56 55.86 6.53
N GLY A 668 44.23 55.79 6.37
CA GLY A 668 43.47 56.39 5.26
C GLY A 668 41.98 56.02 5.32
N THR A 669 41.11 56.98 5.65
CA THR A 669 39.65 56.80 5.72
C THR A 669 38.96 57.24 4.43
N ASN A 670 37.88 56.56 4.02
CA ASN A 670 36.53 57.16 3.90
C ASN A 670 35.49 56.18 3.33
N SER A 671 34.22 56.50 3.59
CA SER A 671 33.01 55.95 2.99
C SER A 671 32.68 56.60 1.64
N ILE A 672 31.80 55.97 0.84
CA ILE A 672 30.53 56.52 0.31
C ILE A 672 29.79 55.43 -0.49
N GLU A 673 28.51 55.66 -0.76
CA GLU A 673 27.55 54.76 -1.43
C GLU A 673 27.53 55.00 -2.97
N ASP A 674 26.35 54.92 -3.59
CA ASP A 674 26.00 55.37 -4.96
C ASP A 674 26.42 54.49 -6.17
N ASP A 675 25.64 53.42 -6.37
CA ASP A 675 24.58 53.26 -7.39
C ASP A 675 24.75 53.72 -8.89
N LEU A 676 23.96 53.03 -9.73
CA LEU A 676 23.44 53.38 -11.06
C LEU A 676 24.34 53.45 -12.34
N ASP A 677 23.87 52.70 -13.35
CA ASP A 677 23.81 53.03 -14.80
C ASP A 677 25.09 53.30 -15.63
N SER A 678 25.05 53.29 -16.97
CA SER A 678 24.35 52.41 -17.95
C SER A 678 24.96 52.66 -19.35
N ASN A 679 24.76 51.76 -20.32
CA ASN A 679 25.06 51.95 -21.76
C ASN A 679 26.57 52.14 -22.13
N SER A 680 27.05 51.96 -23.38
CA SER A 680 26.57 51.16 -24.53
C SER A 680 27.69 50.98 -25.59
N SER A 681 27.69 49.83 -26.28
CA SER A 681 28.12 49.58 -27.69
C SER A 681 29.29 50.35 -28.35
N GLN A 682 30.32 49.60 -28.83
CA GLN A 682 30.74 49.49 -30.26
C GLN A 682 31.97 48.53 -30.40
N THR A 683 31.87 47.42 -31.14
CA THR A 683 32.54 47.12 -32.46
C THR A 683 34.05 47.40 -32.48
N GLU A 684 34.96 46.44 -32.73
CA GLU A 684 35.17 45.53 -33.90
C GLU A 684 36.15 44.36 -33.53
N SER A 685 36.49 43.32 -34.34
CA SER A 685 35.84 42.56 -35.44
C SER A 685 36.66 41.26 -35.75
N VAL A 686 36.07 40.25 -36.43
CA VAL A 686 36.71 39.14 -37.23
C VAL A 686 37.69 38.16 -36.53
N ALA A 687 37.74 36.81 -36.71
CA ALA A 687 36.89 35.72 -37.26
C ALA A 687 37.63 34.33 -37.01
N PRO A 688 37.34 33.19 -37.69
CA PRO A 688 36.15 32.32 -37.65
C PRO A 688 36.47 30.80 -37.35
N VAL A 689 35.49 29.90 -37.67
CA VAL A 689 35.50 28.40 -37.72
C VAL A 689 35.70 27.63 -36.38
N HIS A 690 35.04 26.49 -36.10
CA HIS A 690 34.29 25.54 -36.94
C HIS A 690 32.93 25.10 -36.35
N VAL A 691 31.97 24.73 -37.21
CA VAL A 691 30.70 24.06 -36.85
C VAL A 691 30.44 22.87 -37.80
N LEU A 692 29.99 21.73 -37.27
CA LEU A 692 29.51 20.57 -38.03
C LEU A 692 28.05 20.27 -37.63
N LYS A 693 27.10 20.63 -38.50
CA LYS A 693 26.47 19.78 -39.53
C LYS A 693 25.45 18.75 -39.00
N ARG A 694 24.23 19.26 -38.86
CA ARG A 694 22.95 18.53 -38.69
C ARG A 694 22.64 17.72 -39.96
N ILE A 695 22.46 16.40 -39.85
CA ILE A 695 22.14 15.53 -41.00
C ILE A 695 20.63 15.54 -41.27
N ARG A 696 20.24 15.73 -42.55
CA ARG A 696 18.90 15.45 -43.08
C ARG A 696 18.94 14.19 -43.94
N ARG A 697 17.94 13.32 -43.78
CA ARG A 697 17.38 12.46 -44.85
C ARG A 697 15.91 12.90 -45.02
N GLY A 698 15.30 12.87 -46.18
CA GLY A 698 15.75 12.39 -47.49
C GLY A 698 14.60 11.63 -48.14
N ALA A 699 13.84 12.28 -49.02
CA ALA A 699 12.58 11.73 -49.57
C ALA A 699 12.72 11.33 -51.04
N ALA A 700 12.07 10.22 -51.42
CA ALA A 700 11.91 9.81 -52.81
C ALA A 700 10.59 9.05 -53.04
N ARG A 701 9.87 9.48 -54.09
CA ARG A 701 9.11 8.71 -55.11
C ARG A 701 8.67 7.28 -54.73
N GLY A 702 7.42 6.86 -54.87
CA GLY A 702 6.30 7.43 -55.65
C GLY A 702 6.30 6.93 -57.09
N CYS A 703 5.44 5.95 -57.39
CA CYS A 703 5.26 5.38 -58.72
C CYS A 703 3.76 5.22 -59.03
N LYS A 704 3.41 5.36 -60.32
CA LYS A 704 2.11 4.96 -60.90
C LYS A 704 2.18 3.46 -61.27
N THR A 705 1.09 2.74 -61.52
CA THR A 705 -0.28 3.14 -61.93
C THR A 705 -1.36 2.52 -61.06
#